data_AF-A0A9E3V815-F1
#
_entry.id   AF-A0A9E3V815-F1
#
_cell.length_a   1.000
_cell.length_b   1.000
_cell.length_c   1.000
_cell.angle_alpha   90.00
_cell.angle_beta   90.00
_cell.angle_gamma   90.00
#
_symmetry.space_group_name_H-M   'P 1'
#
loop_
_entity.id
_entity.type
_entity.pdbx_description
1 polymer ?
#
loop_
_entity_poly.entity_id
_entity_poly.type
_entity_poly.pdbx_seq_one_letter_code
_entity_poly.pdbx_strand_id
1 'polypeptide(L)'
;MAIVLAVCAGCSGADPGGGSAGGSASSGGGNASAGGGTSASGGGASSGGGASSGGGASSGGGASSGGGASSGGGASSGGGASSGGGASSGGGASSGGGASSGGGASTGGGAASGGGSPTFTPRTFSRLLTDDVLDWPQYVAVRKSPTELPDQTQKARCEALLPGLVGKPFVGNADTCVIFNTYVLTSIPDRAQRVAVLEQGFREPAVMIGKDRIGHRRLAVEVFLDLLNAPLADLEQWTADLIEAADRAKVPVIFVLDAVNWWGARPDLWNFFDPNGAGYDVKNVDNVEWAGDTSASATRVFWRNWGSQIRVTTPVPNLGGAGFRAAVAAALAKVLPQLHAYEARLPPDEKERFGGVVVGTEVSIGVNHYFYPNGNQYLGQDAKCDPGLPHAAGCPTGNAGCPANNHGICEPDFNTSSLSGGVAQLGYKSSLDLGLRTAGQPMTRAVLDGVVRDYFAFMNHQVVVIGQLPQHKLYAHMGGTFGQNFGPHSYGVPRYASYAAGWSLYGGDASNVSASGAGNYLKNSGGDAALPWSVPEWLPYQRNTASQASWFAALENTLNFLNARLLGVANWEGVSPDGNFRAAMAQSLSAPRSDACAMVPRVILGQETFGATSGLRLSGAVPNTATYFVASSSNLTDGRGGLATIDVANEALGDAKTYFFGNGAPQKIYVQVVTDGCVRGGVAQRMLAPITALTVGGNGQAPAGPTLFVQVGAPASNPWVALSWEVPAASVTAGYAAYLNISTDPTFATIDVHNEVVTGKDLLVRDGLKGVKSYARLVVDSNGTRAYSNVVTLGP
;
A
#
# COMPACT_ATOMS: atom_id res chain seq x y z
N MET A 1 12.95 -21.37 -18.54
CA MET A 1 11.96 -22.46 -18.44
C MET A 1 11.57 -22.52 -16.97
N ALA A 2 10.40 -21.99 -16.61
CA ALA A 2 9.97 -21.84 -15.22
C ALA A 2 9.11 -23.03 -14.81
N ILE A 3 9.56 -23.79 -13.79
CA ILE A 3 8.74 -24.75 -13.05
C ILE A 3 8.72 -24.26 -11.62
N VAL A 4 7.64 -23.59 -11.23
CA VAL A 4 7.35 -23.31 -9.81
C VAL A 4 6.58 -24.51 -9.28
N LEU A 5 7.18 -25.27 -8.36
CA LEU A 5 6.48 -26.34 -7.65
C LEU A 5 5.46 -25.70 -6.70
N ALA A 6 4.16 -25.83 -7.05
CA ALA A 6 3.10 -25.75 -6.06
C ALA A 6 3.20 -26.97 -5.13
N VAL A 7 3.51 -26.75 -3.85
CA VAL A 7 3.53 -27.84 -2.86
C VAL A 7 2.10 -28.14 -2.45
N CYS A 8 1.50 -29.14 -3.08
CA CYS A 8 0.37 -29.88 -2.51
C CYS A 8 0.91 -30.77 -1.36
N ALA A 9 0.38 -30.57 -0.16
CA ALA A 9 0.58 -31.53 0.91
C ALA A 9 -0.24 -32.81 0.61
N GLY A 10 0.46 -33.86 0.20
CA GLY A 10 -0.07 -35.23 0.16
C GLY A 10 -0.24 -35.82 -1.23
N CYS A 11 0.79 -36.53 -1.71
CA CYS A 11 0.68 -37.81 -2.44
C CYS A 11 2.09 -38.43 -2.58
N SER A 12 2.18 -39.72 -2.29
CA SER A 12 3.40 -40.52 -2.18
C SER A 12 3.88 -41.10 -3.53
N GLY A 13 5.19 -40.95 -3.81
CA GLY A 13 6.11 -41.95 -4.40
C GLY A 13 5.89 -42.50 -5.82
N ALA A 14 6.83 -42.22 -6.73
CA ALA A 14 7.54 -43.20 -7.59
C ALA A 14 8.62 -42.51 -8.47
N ASP A 15 9.81 -43.14 -8.57
CA ASP A 15 11.04 -42.70 -9.26
C ASP A 15 10.94 -42.55 -10.81
N PRO A 16 11.83 -41.76 -11.45
CA PRO A 16 11.87 -41.59 -12.90
C PRO A 16 12.91 -42.50 -13.59
N GLY A 17 12.51 -43.15 -14.69
CA GLY A 17 13.41 -43.82 -15.63
C GLY A 17 13.87 -42.88 -16.74
N GLY A 18 15.18 -42.88 -17.04
CA GLY A 18 15.83 -41.99 -18.00
C GLY A 18 15.75 -42.42 -19.48
N GLY A 19 16.22 -41.53 -20.36
CA GLY A 19 16.45 -41.78 -21.79
C GLY A 19 16.94 -40.53 -22.52
N SER A 20 18.16 -40.60 -23.06
CA SER A 20 18.94 -39.53 -23.70
C SER A 20 18.72 -39.39 -25.22
N ALA A 21 19.25 -38.27 -25.75
CA ALA A 21 19.64 -37.95 -27.14
C ALA A 21 18.50 -37.56 -28.11
N GLY A 22 18.62 -36.60 -29.03
CA GLY A 22 19.73 -35.78 -29.56
C GLY A 22 19.36 -35.40 -31.00
N GLY A 23 19.82 -34.25 -31.52
CA GLY A 23 19.78 -33.98 -32.98
C GLY A 23 19.48 -32.54 -33.41
N SER A 24 20.54 -31.83 -33.78
CA SER A 24 20.54 -30.56 -34.51
C SER A 24 20.10 -30.72 -35.97
N ALA A 25 19.47 -29.70 -36.58
CA ALA A 25 19.67 -29.35 -37.99
C ALA A 25 19.13 -27.94 -38.32
N SER A 26 19.91 -27.25 -39.14
CA SER A 26 19.80 -25.87 -39.59
C SER A 26 19.08 -25.70 -40.94
N SER A 27 18.76 -24.43 -41.24
CA SER A 27 18.81 -23.75 -42.55
C SER A 27 17.54 -23.67 -43.41
N GLY A 28 17.38 -22.49 -44.04
CA GLY A 28 16.59 -22.31 -45.26
C GLY A 28 15.76 -21.03 -45.30
N GLY A 29 16.35 -19.93 -45.78
CA GLY A 29 15.62 -18.69 -46.10
C GLY A 29 14.86 -18.78 -47.43
N GLY A 30 14.02 -17.78 -47.71
CA GLY A 30 13.38 -17.62 -49.02
C GLY A 30 12.31 -16.52 -49.00
N ASN A 31 12.60 -15.45 -49.73
CA ASN A 31 11.81 -14.23 -49.84
C ASN A 31 10.79 -14.30 -51.00
N ALA A 32 9.88 -13.32 -51.03
CA ALA A 32 9.21 -12.74 -52.22
C ALA A 32 7.83 -13.28 -52.71
N SER A 33 6.82 -12.44 -52.45
CA SER A 33 6.07 -11.62 -53.44
C SER A 33 4.86 -12.20 -54.22
N ALA A 34 3.73 -11.49 -54.02
CA ALA A 34 2.75 -10.98 -54.99
C ALA A 34 1.96 -11.91 -55.91
N GLY A 35 0.65 -11.62 -56.02
CA GLY A 35 -0.14 -11.96 -57.22
C GLY A 35 -1.61 -12.20 -56.93
N GLY A 36 -2.45 -11.21 -57.23
CA GLY A 36 -3.91 -11.33 -57.15
C GLY A 36 -4.53 -12.23 -58.22
N GLY A 37 -5.85 -12.44 -58.12
CA GLY A 37 -6.60 -13.18 -59.13
C GLY A 37 -8.07 -13.32 -58.77
N THR A 38 -8.90 -12.65 -59.56
CA THR A 38 -10.35 -12.44 -59.44
C THR A 38 -11.21 -13.60 -59.98
N SER A 39 -12.41 -13.72 -59.41
CA SER A 39 -13.71 -13.98 -60.08
C SER A 39 -14.13 -15.39 -60.56
N ALA A 40 -15.34 -15.73 -60.09
CA ALA A 40 -16.54 -16.20 -60.83
C ALA A 40 -16.99 -17.68 -60.75
N SER A 41 -18.19 -17.82 -60.15
CA SER A 41 -19.39 -18.50 -60.65
C SER A 41 -19.55 -20.02 -60.55
N GLY A 42 -20.72 -20.43 -60.03
CA GLY A 42 -21.30 -21.77 -60.15
C GLY A 42 -22.34 -22.05 -59.06
N GLY A 43 -23.63 -21.95 -59.38
CA GLY A 43 -24.74 -21.86 -58.42
C GLY A 43 -25.41 -23.19 -58.03
N GLY A 44 -26.51 -23.08 -57.27
CA GLY A 44 -27.34 -24.23 -56.89
C GLY A 44 -28.45 -23.96 -55.86
N ALA A 45 -29.55 -23.33 -56.32
CA ALA A 45 -30.97 -23.52 -55.96
C ALA A 45 -31.51 -23.33 -54.50
N SER A 46 -32.60 -22.57 -54.47
CA SER A 46 -33.48 -22.15 -53.37
C SER A 46 -34.27 -23.26 -52.66
N SER A 47 -34.70 -23.02 -51.41
CA SER A 47 -36.11 -22.64 -51.11
C SER A 47 -36.41 -22.51 -49.61
N GLY A 48 -37.20 -21.46 -49.28
CA GLY A 48 -38.08 -21.33 -48.11
C GLY A 48 -37.42 -20.86 -46.80
N GLY A 49 -37.80 -19.77 -46.15
CA GLY A 49 -38.88 -18.81 -46.32
C GLY A 49 -38.70 -17.69 -45.27
N GLY A 50 -39.16 -16.47 -45.59
CA GLY A 50 -39.05 -15.26 -44.75
C GLY A 50 -39.73 -15.42 -43.38
N ALA A 51 -39.35 -14.72 -42.32
CA ALA A 51 -39.09 -13.29 -42.11
C ALA A 51 -40.10 -12.78 -41.06
N SER A 52 -39.55 -12.41 -39.90
CA SER A 52 -39.69 -11.09 -39.28
C SER A 52 -41.08 -10.55 -38.92
N SER A 53 -41.27 -10.45 -37.60
CA SER A 53 -41.55 -9.24 -36.81
C SER A 53 -42.60 -8.21 -37.26
N GLY A 54 -43.45 -7.84 -36.30
CA GLY A 54 -44.22 -6.60 -36.23
C GLY A 54 -45.62 -6.90 -35.68
N GLY A 55 -46.15 -6.23 -34.67
CA GLY A 55 -45.74 -5.08 -33.87
C GLY A 55 -46.93 -4.65 -33.00
N GLY A 56 -46.81 -3.47 -32.39
CA GLY A 56 -47.98 -2.64 -32.10
C GLY A 56 -48.62 -2.77 -30.72
N ALA A 57 -48.79 -1.61 -30.07
CA ALA A 57 -49.25 -1.42 -28.71
C ALA A 57 -50.77 -1.13 -28.59
N SER A 58 -51.26 -1.31 -27.36
CA SER A 58 -52.34 -0.58 -26.66
C SER A 58 -53.80 -0.67 -27.14
N SER A 59 -54.68 -1.18 -26.26
CA SER A 59 -55.69 -0.39 -25.49
C SER A 59 -56.92 -1.21 -25.05
N GLY A 60 -57.54 -0.78 -23.95
CA GLY A 60 -58.84 -1.25 -23.41
C GLY A 60 -58.66 -2.23 -22.23
N GLY A 61 -59.14 -2.01 -21.00
CA GLY A 61 -60.33 -1.28 -20.53
C GLY A 61 -61.27 -2.29 -19.87
N GLY A 62 -61.53 -2.17 -18.57
CA GLY A 62 -62.53 -2.99 -17.87
C GLY A 62 -62.36 -3.03 -16.35
N ALA A 63 -63.30 -2.41 -15.64
CA ALA A 63 -63.36 -2.33 -14.17
C ALA A 63 -64.33 -3.37 -13.57
N SER A 64 -64.01 -3.76 -12.33
CA SER A 64 -64.88 -4.14 -11.19
C SER A 64 -65.78 -5.39 -11.23
N SER A 65 -65.63 -6.30 -10.26
CA SER A 65 -66.43 -6.34 -9.00
C SER A 65 -66.43 -7.71 -8.27
N GLY A 66 -66.54 -7.64 -6.93
CA GLY A 66 -66.98 -8.72 -6.01
C GLY A 66 -65.88 -9.67 -5.53
N GLY A 67 -65.70 -10.00 -4.26
CA GLY A 67 -66.49 -9.85 -3.03
C GLY A 67 -66.16 -11.04 -2.12
N GLY A 68 -66.10 -10.86 -0.79
CA GLY A 68 -66.08 -11.97 0.16
C GLY A 68 -65.18 -11.77 1.39
N ALA A 69 -65.76 -11.23 2.46
CA ALA A 69 -65.31 -11.46 3.83
C ALA A 69 -66.22 -12.53 4.47
N SER A 70 -65.68 -13.45 5.28
CA SER A 70 -66.26 -13.91 6.57
C SER A 70 -65.45 -15.03 7.24
N SER A 71 -64.89 -14.66 8.40
CA SER A 71 -64.98 -15.29 9.74
C SER A 71 -64.74 -16.78 10.04
N GLY A 72 -64.00 -16.97 11.15
CA GLY A 72 -64.07 -18.10 12.10
C GLY A 72 -62.65 -18.48 12.55
N GLY A 73 -62.24 -18.57 13.81
CA GLY A 73 -62.86 -18.54 15.14
C GLY A 73 -61.88 -19.24 16.09
N GLY A 74 -61.83 -18.87 17.38
CA GLY A 74 -61.15 -19.67 18.41
C GLY A 74 -60.34 -18.87 19.43
N ALA A 75 -60.99 -18.43 20.50
CA ALA A 75 -60.35 -18.13 21.77
C ALA A 75 -60.35 -19.40 22.64
N SER A 76 -59.30 -19.61 23.43
CA SER A 76 -59.32 -20.48 24.61
C SER A 76 -58.31 -19.98 25.64
N SER A 77 -58.77 -19.95 26.88
CA SER A 77 -58.28 -19.24 28.06
C SER A 77 -57.61 -20.15 29.10
N GLY A 78 -56.87 -19.52 30.03
CA GLY A 78 -56.60 -20.03 31.38
C GLY A 78 -55.11 -20.34 31.60
N GLY A 79 -54.46 -20.05 32.73
CA GLY A 79 -54.81 -19.43 34.02
C GLY A 79 -53.47 -19.23 34.76
N GLY A 80 -53.33 -18.21 35.61
CA GLY A 80 -53.37 -18.41 37.05
C GLY A 80 -52.45 -17.41 37.75
N ALA A 81 -52.96 -16.79 38.81
CA ALA A 81 -52.27 -15.83 39.68
C ALA A 81 -52.01 -16.45 41.06
N SER A 82 -51.26 -15.71 41.90
CA SER A 82 -51.08 -15.79 43.37
C SER A 82 -49.77 -16.46 43.82
N SER A 83 -49.03 -16.05 44.87
CA SER A 83 -49.04 -14.89 45.79
C SER A 83 -47.99 -15.12 46.90
N GLY A 84 -47.49 -14.03 47.53
CA GLY A 84 -46.93 -13.99 48.91
C GLY A 84 -45.40 -14.16 48.99
N GLY A 85 -44.62 -13.48 49.83
CA GLY A 85 -44.74 -12.53 50.97
C GLY A 85 -43.29 -12.34 51.49
N GLY A 86 -42.86 -11.38 52.31
CA GLY A 86 -43.48 -10.32 53.09
C GLY A 86 -42.41 -9.29 53.51
N ALA A 87 -42.81 -8.34 54.35
CA ALA A 87 -42.07 -7.14 54.73
C ALA A 87 -41.44 -7.20 56.14
N SER A 88 -40.68 -6.13 56.48
CA SER A 88 -40.21 -5.61 57.78
C SER A 88 -38.88 -6.17 58.34
N SER A 89 -37.95 -5.41 58.95
CA SER A 89 -37.82 -3.97 59.27
C SER A 89 -36.44 -3.65 59.90
N GLY A 90 -35.96 -2.39 59.74
CA GLY A 90 -35.05 -1.67 60.66
C GLY A 90 -33.58 -1.59 60.21
N GLY A 91 -32.87 -0.46 60.23
CA GLY A 91 -33.14 0.95 60.56
C GLY A 91 -31.96 1.79 60.01
N GLY A 92 -32.19 3.00 59.52
CA GLY A 92 -31.72 4.21 60.22
C GLY A 92 -31.08 5.20 59.23
N ALA A 93 -31.58 6.43 59.26
CA ALA A 93 -31.12 7.62 58.51
C ALA A 93 -29.64 7.96 58.81
N SER A 94 -28.86 8.74 58.05
CA SER A 94 -29.04 10.03 57.36
C SER A 94 -27.69 10.28 56.62
N SER A 95 -27.46 11.11 55.60
CA SER A 95 -28.15 12.25 54.99
C SER A 95 -27.34 12.74 53.76
N GLY A 96 -28.05 13.20 52.73
CA GLY A 96 -27.58 14.20 51.74
C GLY A 96 -27.06 13.63 50.41
N GLY A 97 -27.61 13.92 49.23
CA GLY A 97 -28.74 14.77 48.85
C GLY A 97 -28.88 14.79 47.32
N GLY A 98 -30.12 14.94 46.85
CA GLY A 98 -30.48 15.55 45.56
C GLY A 98 -30.24 14.76 44.26
N ALA A 99 -31.18 13.90 43.88
CA ALA A 99 -31.38 13.49 42.49
C ALA A 99 -32.87 13.60 42.09
N SER A 100 -33.16 14.57 41.23
CA SER A 100 -34.33 14.69 40.34
C SER A 100 -34.03 15.88 39.42
N SER A 101 -34.13 15.85 38.09
CA SER A 101 -35.23 15.33 37.28
C SER A 101 -34.85 15.31 35.79
N GLY A 102 -35.37 14.34 35.05
CA GLY A 102 -35.43 14.28 33.59
C GLY A 102 -35.51 12.81 33.16
N GLY A 103 -36.63 12.22 32.76
CA GLY A 103 -37.80 12.78 32.11
C GLY A 103 -37.67 12.56 30.60
N GLY A 104 -38.42 11.59 30.07
CA GLY A 104 -38.72 11.49 28.64
C GLY A 104 -38.05 10.34 27.88
N ALA A 105 -38.72 9.18 27.86
CA ALA A 105 -38.59 8.23 26.76
C ALA A 105 -39.38 8.76 25.55
N SER A 106 -38.81 8.69 24.35
CA SER A 106 -39.54 8.68 23.09
C SER A 106 -38.95 7.64 22.16
N THR A 107 -39.74 6.60 21.90
CA THR A 107 -39.61 5.58 20.86
C THR A 107 -39.86 6.16 19.47
N GLY A 108 -39.20 5.59 18.45
CA GLY A 108 -39.43 5.84 17.01
C GLY A 108 -38.11 6.25 16.36
N GLY A 109 -37.47 5.47 15.50
CA GLY A 109 -37.93 4.80 14.29
C GLY A 109 -36.65 4.54 13.50
N GLY A 110 -36.37 3.32 13.09
CA GLY A 110 -36.62 2.92 11.72
C GLY A 110 -35.28 2.54 11.09
N ALA A 111 -35.20 1.32 10.60
CA ALA A 111 -34.13 0.90 9.72
C ALA A 111 -34.08 1.88 8.53
N ALA A 112 -32.95 2.57 8.37
CA ALA A 112 -32.62 3.27 7.15
C ALA A 112 -31.38 2.61 6.56
N SER A 113 -31.64 1.61 5.72
CA SER A 113 -30.88 1.38 4.51
C SER A 113 -30.60 2.72 3.82
N GLY A 114 -29.34 3.13 3.83
CA GLY A 114 -28.86 4.37 3.25
C GLY A 114 -27.40 4.20 2.91
N GLY A 115 -27.14 3.50 1.80
CA GLY A 115 -25.84 3.47 1.16
C GLY A 115 -25.41 4.89 0.84
N GLY A 116 -24.27 5.26 1.41
CA GLY A 116 -23.59 6.51 1.18
C GLY A 116 -22.17 6.30 1.65
N SER A 117 -21.37 5.61 0.83
CA SER A 117 -19.92 5.61 0.99
C SER A 117 -19.47 7.06 1.19
N PRO A 118 -18.75 7.39 2.27
CA PRO A 118 -18.20 8.72 2.40
C PRO A 118 -17.29 8.93 1.19
N THR A 119 -17.67 9.87 0.32
CA THR A 119 -16.80 10.42 -0.71
C THR A 119 -15.58 10.97 0.01
N PHE A 120 -14.53 10.14 0.05
CA PHE A 120 -13.25 10.50 0.62
C PHE A 120 -12.63 11.49 -0.37
N THR A 121 -12.80 12.78 -0.11
CA THR A 121 -11.92 13.79 -0.69
C THR A 121 -10.47 13.41 -0.35
N PRO A 122 -9.52 13.48 -1.30
CA PRO A 122 -8.12 13.21 -1.02
C PRO A 122 -7.67 14.19 0.07
N ARG A 123 -7.58 13.71 1.31
CA ARG A 123 -6.99 14.49 2.39
C ARG A 123 -5.51 14.57 2.10
N THR A 124 -4.98 15.77 2.03
CA THR A 124 -3.57 16.07 1.82
C THR A 124 -2.70 15.34 2.84
N PHE A 125 -1.44 15.06 2.48
CA PHE A 125 -0.34 14.50 3.28
C PHE A 125 -0.08 15.33 4.58
N SER A 126 -1.06 15.37 5.48
CA SER A 126 -1.09 16.26 6.65
C SER A 126 -0.93 15.50 7.97
N ARG A 127 -0.46 14.24 7.92
CA ARG A 127 0.25 13.68 9.08
C ARG A 127 1.70 14.13 8.94
N LEU A 128 1.96 15.28 9.56
CA LEU A 128 3.25 15.91 9.84
C LEU A 128 4.47 15.17 9.28
N LEU A 129 5.03 15.72 8.21
CA LEU A 129 6.40 15.46 7.80
C LEU A 129 7.30 15.97 8.94
N THR A 130 7.68 15.06 9.84
CA THR A 130 8.63 15.34 10.92
C THR A 130 10.03 15.51 10.33
N ASP A 131 10.99 16.04 11.10
CA ASP A 131 12.40 16.07 10.65
C ASP A 131 12.90 14.65 10.27
N ASP A 132 12.33 13.59 10.86
CA ASP A 132 12.63 12.19 10.49
C ASP A 132 12.23 11.82 9.05
N VAL A 133 11.27 12.52 8.44
CA VAL A 133 10.84 12.29 7.05
C VAL A 133 11.79 12.98 6.05
N LEU A 134 12.48 14.04 6.47
CA LEU A 134 13.44 14.78 5.65
C LEU A 134 14.73 13.97 5.43
N ASP A 135 15.18 13.22 6.44
CA ASP A 135 16.44 12.45 6.40
C ASP A 135 16.30 10.96 6.02
N TRP A 136 15.07 10.49 5.77
CA TRP A 136 14.83 9.06 5.49
C TRP A 136 15.60 8.57 4.25
N PRO A 137 16.36 7.46 4.35
CA PRO A 137 17.18 6.98 3.25
C PRO A 137 16.34 6.49 2.06
N GLN A 138 16.99 6.43 0.90
CA GLN A 138 16.48 5.75 -0.27
C GLN A 138 16.94 4.29 -0.24
N TYR A 139 16.00 3.36 -0.42
CA TYR A 139 16.32 1.94 -0.47
C TYR A 139 16.49 1.46 -1.90
N VAL A 140 17.61 0.80 -2.16
CA VAL A 140 17.74 -0.14 -3.27
C VAL A 140 17.54 -1.51 -2.67
N ALA A 141 16.33 -2.05 -2.77
CA ALA A 141 16.01 -3.34 -2.24
C ALA A 141 16.24 -4.43 -3.28
N VAL A 142 16.49 -5.66 -2.84
CA VAL A 142 16.54 -6.82 -3.71
C VAL A 142 15.40 -7.76 -3.37
N ARG A 143 14.69 -8.21 -4.40
CA ARG A 143 13.64 -9.22 -4.30
C ARG A 143 14.20 -10.56 -4.73
N LYS A 144 14.22 -11.48 -3.77
CA LYS A 144 14.73 -12.83 -3.97
C LYS A 144 13.59 -13.75 -4.43
N SER A 145 13.83 -14.48 -5.51
CA SER A 145 12.93 -15.35 -6.27
C SER A 145 13.46 -16.80 -6.25
N PRO A 146 12.58 -17.82 -6.28
CA PRO A 146 12.98 -19.22 -6.11
C PRO A 146 13.69 -19.89 -7.32
N THR A 147 14.13 -19.14 -8.33
CA THR A 147 14.15 -19.66 -9.71
C THR A 147 15.41 -20.36 -10.22
N GLU A 148 16.50 -20.51 -9.45
CA GLU A 148 17.72 -21.16 -9.98
C GLU A 148 18.37 -22.21 -9.06
N LEU A 149 18.45 -23.46 -9.52
CA LEU A 149 19.17 -24.53 -8.84
C LEU A 149 20.70 -24.45 -9.14
N PRO A 150 21.57 -24.58 -8.13
CA PRO A 150 23.01 -24.52 -8.28
C PRO A 150 23.63 -25.84 -8.73
N ASP A 151 24.91 -25.75 -9.11
CA ASP A 151 25.82 -26.87 -9.30
C ASP A 151 25.90 -27.76 -8.04
N GLN A 152 25.98 -29.08 -8.23
CA GLN A 152 26.03 -30.10 -7.18
C GLN A 152 27.19 -29.87 -6.18
N THR A 153 28.28 -29.26 -6.64
CA THR A 153 29.44 -28.90 -5.81
C THR A 153 29.12 -27.82 -4.76
N GLN A 154 28.21 -26.89 -5.10
CA GLN A 154 27.80 -25.80 -4.21
C GLN A 154 26.84 -26.30 -3.12
N LYS A 155 25.95 -27.23 -3.45
CA LYS A 155 25.02 -27.84 -2.51
C LYS A 155 25.73 -28.47 -1.31
N ALA A 156 26.76 -29.29 -1.56
CA ALA A 156 27.49 -29.98 -0.50
C ALA A 156 28.19 -29.00 0.47
N ARG A 157 28.79 -27.92 -0.06
CA ARG A 157 29.40 -26.86 0.76
C ARG A 157 28.36 -26.17 1.64
N CYS A 158 27.20 -25.85 1.08
CA CYS A 158 26.15 -25.12 1.78
C CYS A 158 25.43 -25.99 2.82
N GLU A 159 25.21 -27.28 2.57
CA GLU A 159 24.71 -28.23 3.57
C GLU A 159 25.68 -28.42 4.75
N ALA A 160 27.00 -28.35 4.51
CA ALA A 160 28.01 -28.39 5.57
C ALA A 160 28.03 -27.09 6.42
N LEU A 161 27.86 -25.93 5.80
CA LEU A 161 27.81 -24.63 6.48
C LEU A 161 26.47 -24.40 7.21
N LEU A 162 25.38 -24.90 6.65
CA LEU A 162 24.02 -24.70 7.13
C LEU A 162 23.29 -26.04 7.19
N PRO A 163 23.39 -26.78 8.32
CA PRO A 163 22.80 -28.11 8.46
C PRO A 163 21.29 -28.19 8.19
N GLY A 164 20.56 -27.08 8.38
CA GLY A 164 19.13 -27.00 8.06
C GLY A 164 18.78 -27.18 6.58
N LEU A 165 19.77 -27.08 5.67
CA LEU A 165 19.58 -27.24 4.23
C LEU A 165 19.67 -28.70 3.76
N VAL A 166 20.08 -29.64 4.61
CA VAL A 166 20.30 -31.03 4.22
C VAL A 166 19.02 -31.64 3.64
N GLY A 167 19.11 -32.12 2.40
CA GLY A 167 17.99 -32.77 1.71
C GLY A 167 16.85 -31.82 1.33
N LYS A 168 17.09 -30.51 1.31
CA LYS A 168 16.14 -29.49 0.85
C LYS A 168 16.50 -29.01 -0.56
N PRO A 169 15.52 -28.62 -1.39
CA PRO A 169 15.79 -27.90 -2.64
C PRO A 169 16.55 -26.61 -2.28
N PHE A 170 17.74 -26.50 -2.85
CA PHE A 170 18.71 -25.49 -2.50
C PHE A 170 18.97 -24.59 -3.70
N VAL A 171 19.07 -23.28 -3.45
CA VAL A 171 19.28 -22.21 -4.42
C VAL A 171 20.35 -21.31 -3.80
N GLY A 172 21.56 -21.26 -4.38
CA GLY A 172 22.71 -20.49 -3.88
C GLY A 172 23.78 -20.34 -4.97
N ASN A 173 24.92 -19.68 -4.67
CA ASN A 173 25.95 -19.40 -5.66
C ASN A 173 27.38 -19.63 -5.12
N ALA A 174 28.41 -19.29 -5.89
CA ALA A 174 29.80 -19.52 -5.50
C ALA A 174 30.20 -18.73 -4.24
N ASP A 175 29.53 -17.62 -3.94
CA ASP A 175 29.89 -16.70 -2.87
C ASP A 175 29.00 -16.86 -1.62
N THR A 176 27.78 -17.39 -1.78
CA THR A 176 26.77 -17.43 -0.71
C THR A 176 25.88 -18.67 -0.76
N CYS A 177 25.32 -19.03 0.40
CA CYS A 177 24.68 -20.32 0.62
C CYS A 177 23.17 -20.29 0.86
N VAL A 178 22.43 -19.22 0.55
CA VAL A 178 20.96 -19.17 0.72
C VAL A 178 20.29 -18.13 -0.17
N ILE A 179 19.31 -18.55 -0.96
CA ILE A 179 18.27 -17.67 -1.48
C ILE A 179 17.02 -17.71 -0.60
N PHE A 180 16.53 -16.50 -0.30
CA PHE A 180 15.53 -16.22 0.73
C PHE A 180 14.14 -16.45 0.12
N ASN A 181 13.47 -17.54 0.49
CA ASN A 181 12.11 -17.84 0.03
C ASN A 181 11.26 -18.36 1.20
N THR A 182 9.94 -18.22 1.12
CA THR A 182 8.94 -18.78 2.04
C THR A 182 9.07 -20.31 2.20
N TYR A 183 9.67 -21.00 1.22
CA TYR A 183 10.06 -22.40 1.37
C TYR A 183 11.03 -22.63 2.54
N VAL A 184 12.00 -21.75 2.80
CA VAL A 184 12.91 -21.86 3.97
C VAL A 184 12.11 -21.84 5.26
N LEU A 185 11.09 -20.98 5.32
CA LEU A 185 10.26 -20.78 6.50
C LEU A 185 9.42 -22.02 6.84
N THR A 186 8.92 -22.71 5.81
CA THR A 186 8.11 -23.93 5.95
C THR A 186 8.93 -25.21 6.06
N SER A 187 10.10 -25.27 5.43
CA SER A 187 10.82 -26.53 5.22
C SER A 187 11.85 -26.88 6.29
N ILE A 188 12.24 -25.91 7.14
CA ILE A 188 13.23 -26.10 8.20
C ILE A 188 12.49 -25.98 9.55
N PRO A 189 12.08 -27.10 10.20
CA PRO A 189 11.32 -27.05 11.44
C PRO A 189 12.13 -26.49 12.61
N ASP A 190 13.42 -26.82 12.68
CA ASP A 190 14.31 -26.32 13.72
C ASP A 190 14.51 -24.81 13.57
N ARG A 191 14.13 -24.07 14.62
CA ARG A 191 14.15 -22.61 14.62
C ARG A 191 15.56 -22.05 14.51
N ALA A 192 16.53 -22.64 15.20
CA ALA A 192 17.90 -22.12 15.21
C ALA A 192 18.55 -22.25 13.84
N GLN A 193 18.37 -23.41 13.19
CA GLN A 193 18.80 -23.66 11.82
C GLN A 193 18.08 -22.74 10.83
N ARG A 194 16.77 -22.56 10.96
CA ARG A 194 15.98 -21.67 10.11
C ARG A 194 16.47 -20.22 10.20
N VAL A 195 16.65 -19.68 11.40
CA VAL A 195 17.18 -18.32 11.62
C VAL A 195 18.60 -18.17 11.06
N ALA A 196 19.47 -19.17 11.23
CA ALA A 196 20.83 -19.13 10.67
C ALA A 196 20.84 -19.09 9.13
N VAL A 197 19.95 -19.86 8.49
CA VAL A 197 19.75 -19.85 7.04
C VAL A 197 19.23 -18.48 6.58
N LEU A 198 18.20 -17.94 7.24
CA LEU A 198 17.67 -16.61 6.91
C LEU A 198 18.74 -15.52 7.07
N GLU A 199 19.53 -15.55 8.15
CA GLU A 199 20.60 -14.57 8.38
C GLU A 199 21.60 -14.54 7.22
N GLN A 200 22.04 -15.70 6.74
CA GLN A 200 22.92 -15.81 5.56
C GLN A 200 22.25 -15.23 4.30
N GLY A 201 20.97 -15.53 4.10
CA GLY A 201 20.22 -15.00 2.96
C GLY A 201 20.05 -13.48 2.99
N PHE A 202 19.95 -12.86 4.17
CA PHE A 202 19.96 -11.40 4.34
C PHE A 202 21.33 -10.77 4.05
N ARG A 203 22.42 -11.44 4.40
CA ARG A 203 23.79 -10.93 4.17
C ARG A 203 24.21 -11.03 2.71
N GLU A 204 23.68 -12.00 1.95
CA GLU A 204 24.12 -12.27 0.58
C GLU A 204 24.23 -11.03 -0.29
N PRO A 205 23.21 -10.16 -0.42
CA PRO A 205 23.26 -9.09 -1.40
C PRO A 205 24.42 -8.13 -1.16
N ALA A 206 24.67 -7.79 0.11
CA ALA A 206 25.81 -6.95 0.49
C ALA A 206 27.15 -7.62 0.18
N VAL A 207 27.27 -8.93 0.38
CA VAL A 207 28.47 -9.71 0.03
C VAL A 207 28.67 -9.73 -1.49
N MET A 208 27.62 -10.00 -2.25
CA MET A 208 27.66 -10.09 -3.72
C MET A 208 28.03 -8.76 -4.37
N ILE A 209 27.49 -7.65 -3.85
CA ILE A 209 27.77 -6.30 -4.34
C ILE A 209 29.10 -5.75 -3.77
N GLY A 210 29.55 -6.27 -2.63
CA GLY A 210 30.71 -5.77 -1.90
C GLY A 210 30.45 -4.44 -1.17
N LYS A 211 29.19 -4.01 -1.07
CA LYS A 211 28.74 -2.77 -0.40
C LYS A 211 27.29 -2.91 0.10
N ASP A 212 27.00 -2.28 1.24
CA ASP A 212 25.66 -2.23 1.85
C ASP A 212 25.11 -0.80 2.04
N ARG A 213 25.98 0.22 2.18
CA ARG A 213 25.57 1.62 2.38
C ARG A 213 26.66 2.64 1.97
N ILE A 214 26.25 3.78 1.41
CA ILE A 214 27.01 5.06 1.38
C ILE A 214 26.00 6.22 1.35
N GLY A 215 26.26 7.29 2.11
CA GLY A 215 25.43 8.50 2.10
C GLY A 215 23.99 8.23 2.53
N HIS A 216 23.00 8.56 1.68
CA HIS A 216 21.58 8.35 1.93
C HIS A 216 20.98 7.09 1.28
N ARG A 217 21.78 6.26 0.59
CA ARG A 217 21.30 5.02 -0.04
C ARG A 217 21.59 3.81 0.84
N ARG A 218 20.63 2.90 0.92
CA ARG A 218 20.73 1.65 1.69
C ARG A 218 20.38 0.47 0.81
N LEU A 219 21.24 -0.54 0.80
CA LEU A 219 20.89 -1.84 0.26
C LEU A 219 19.95 -2.53 1.25
N ALA A 220 18.78 -2.94 0.78
CA ALA A 220 17.78 -3.65 1.58
C ALA A 220 17.42 -5.00 0.97
N VAL A 221 16.75 -5.82 1.76
CA VAL A 221 16.13 -7.06 1.29
C VAL A 221 14.61 -6.95 1.45
N GLU A 222 13.88 -7.22 0.38
CA GLU A 222 12.43 -7.37 0.42
C GLU A 222 12.05 -8.81 0.79
N VAL A 223 11.17 -8.97 1.78
CA VAL A 223 10.71 -10.26 2.26
C VAL A 223 9.19 -10.35 2.19
N PHE A 224 8.69 -11.40 1.55
CA PHE A 224 7.27 -11.60 1.34
C PHE A 224 6.63 -12.34 2.51
N LEU A 225 5.53 -11.78 3.00
CA LEU A 225 4.62 -12.40 3.95
C LEU A 225 3.29 -12.61 3.22
N ASP A 226 3.09 -13.83 2.72
CA ASP A 226 1.83 -14.25 2.10
C ASP A 226 0.78 -14.49 3.20
N LEU A 227 0.07 -13.44 3.57
CA LEU A 227 -0.79 -13.34 4.75
C LEU A 227 -1.85 -14.45 4.84
N LEU A 228 -2.31 -14.95 3.69
CA LEU A 228 -3.37 -15.96 3.60
C LEU A 228 -2.89 -17.31 3.07
N ASN A 229 -1.59 -17.47 2.81
CA ASN A 229 -1.01 -18.70 2.27
C ASN A 229 -0.34 -19.59 3.34
N ALA A 230 -0.54 -19.26 4.62
CA ALA A 230 -0.06 -20.05 5.74
C ALA A 230 -1.04 -19.97 6.93
N PRO A 231 -1.02 -20.96 7.85
CA PRO A 231 -1.69 -20.85 9.13
C PRO A 231 -1.22 -19.61 9.93
N LEU A 232 -2.12 -19.02 10.71
CA LEU A 232 -1.83 -17.79 11.48
C LEU A 232 -0.68 -17.95 12.47
N ALA A 233 -0.55 -19.12 13.10
CA ALA A 233 0.53 -19.40 14.05
C ALA A 233 1.90 -19.45 13.35
N ASP A 234 1.95 -20.03 12.14
CA ASP A 234 3.16 -20.08 11.34
C ASP A 234 3.55 -18.68 10.86
N LEU A 235 2.58 -17.89 10.40
CA LEU A 235 2.81 -16.49 10.00
C LEU A 235 3.39 -15.64 11.15
N GLU A 236 2.85 -15.83 12.37
CA GLU A 236 3.34 -15.17 13.59
C GLU A 236 4.80 -15.55 13.87
N GLN A 237 5.12 -16.85 13.83
CA GLN A 237 6.48 -17.35 14.07
C GLN A 237 7.47 -16.93 12.97
N TRP A 238 7.06 -17.00 11.71
CA TRP A 238 7.90 -16.60 10.58
C TRP A 238 8.24 -15.12 10.65
N THR A 239 7.29 -14.26 11.01
CA THR A 239 7.55 -12.83 11.22
C THR A 239 8.64 -12.62 12.28
N ALA A 240 8.56 -13.33 13.40
CA ALA A 240 9.57 -13.26 14.46
C ALA A 240 10.96 -13.71 13.96
N ASP A 241 11.02 -14.81 13.21
CA ASP A 241 12.28 -15.37 12.71
C ASP A 241 12.92 -14.47 11.64
N LEU A 242 12.12 -13.84 10.77
CA LEU A 242 12.56 -12.86 9.80
C LEU A 242 13.15 -11.61 10.48
N ILE A 243 12.45 -11.07 11.48
CA ILE A 243 12.93 -9.94 12.28
C ILE A 243 14.24 -10.29 12.97
N GLU A 244 14.33 -11.46 13.61
CA GLU A 244 15.54 -11.89 14.30
C GLU A 244 16.71 -12.07 13.34
N ALA A 245 16.49 -12.72 12.20
CA ALA A 245 17.52 -12.94 11.19
C ALA A 245 18.01 -11.62 10.56
N ALA A 246 17.10 -10.70 10.23
CA ALA A 246 17.47 -9.35 9.80
C ALA A 246 18.22 -8.60 10.92
N ASP A 247 17.85 -8.83 12.18
CA ASP A 247 18.49 -8.18 13.30
C ASP A 247 19.95 -8.62 13.46
N ARG A 248 20.19 -9.92 13.38
CA ARG A 248 21.52 -10.53 13.40
C ARG A 248 22.35 -10.13 12.19
N ALA A 249 21.73 -10.09 11.01
CA ALA A 249 22.39 -9.71 9.75
C ALA A 249 22.82 -8.24 9.71
N LYS A 250 22.19 -7.36 10.50
CA LYS A 250 22.39 -5.90 10.47
C LYS A 250 22.07 -5.29 9.09
N VAL A 251 21.12 -5.89 8.38
CA VAL A 251 20.68 -5.47 7.02
C VAL A 251 19.30 -4.82 7.10
N PRO A 252 19.07 -3.69 6.40
CA PRO A 252 17.74 -3.13 6.22
C PRO A 252 16.76 -4.12 5.58
N VAL A 253 15.57 -4.25 6.16
CA VAL A 253 14.52 -5.15 5.67
C VAL A 253 13.25 -4.38 5.35
N ILE A 254 12.62 -4.76 4.24
CA ILE A 254 11.32 -4.26 3.80
C ILE A 254 10.35 -5.45 3.76
N PHE A 255 9.26 -5.37 4.50
CA PHE A 255 8.26 -6.43 4.56
C PHE A 255 7.17 -6.20 3.53
N VAL A 256 6.98 -7.15 2.60
CA VAL A 256 5.91 -7.13 1.61
C VAL A 256 4.72 -7.90 2.19
N LEU A 257 3.60 -7.20 2.42
CA LEU A 257 2.39 -7.77 2.99
C LEU A 257 1.42 -8.12 1.86
N ASP A 258 1.44 -9.38 1.41
CA ASP A 258 0.58 -9.84 0.32
C ASP A 258 -0.61 -10.66 0.80
N ALA A 259 -1.78 -10.42 0.22
CA ALA A 259 -2.97 -11.23 0.47
C ALA A 259 -3.77 -11.54 -0.80
N VAL A 260 -3.34 -11.03 -1.96
CA VAL A 260 -4.15 -11.08 -3.18
C VAL A 260 -3.72 -12.20 -4.12
N ASN A 261 -2.47 -12.64 -4.03
CA ASN A 261 -1.92 -13.59 -4.99
C ASN A 261 -1.99 -15.04 -4.53
N TRP A 262 -1.81 -15.29 -3.23
CA TRP A 262 -1.79 -16.61 -2.66
C TRP A 262 -2.63 -16.69 -1.38
N TRP A 263 -3.64 -17.56 -1.40
CA TRP A 263 -4.54 -17.78 -0.27
C TRP A 263 -5.00 -19.24 -0.15
N GLY A 264 -4.15 -20.17 -0.61
CA GLY A 264 -4.45 -21.60 -0.65
C GLY A 264 -4.65 -22.23 0.74
N ALA A 265 -4.07 -21.62 1.79
CA ALA A 265 -4.26 -22.07 3.16
C ALA A 265 -5.64 -21.69 3.75
N ARG A 266 -6.50 -21.01 2.98
CA ARG A 266 -7.85 -20.58 3.42
C ARG A 266 -9.00 -21.18 2.59
N PRO A 267 -9.04 -22.51 2.38
CA PRO A 267 -10.14 -23.12 1.65
C PRO A 267 -11.51 -22.92 2.34
N ASP A 268 -11.50 -22.63 3.65
CA ASP A 268 -12.67 -22.20 4.43
C ASP A 268 -13.29 -20.89 3.94
N LEU A 269 -12.59 -20.10 3.11
CA LEU A 269 -13.11 -18.87 2.53
C LEU A 269 -13.54 -19.02 1.08
N TRP A 270 -12.89 -19.88 0.29
CA TRP A 270 -13.03 -19.89 -1.17
C TRP A 270 -13.53 -21.20 -1.76
N ASN A 271 -13.54 -22.31 -1.01
CA ASN A 271 -14.07 -23.57 -1.55
C ASN A 271 -15.61 -23.56 -1.48
N PHE A 272 -16.25 -23.21 -2.60
CA PHE A 272 -17.70 -23.29 -2.78
C PHE A 272 -18.13 -24.36 -3.80
N PHE A 273 -17.16 -25.07 -4.39
CA PHE A 273 -17.37 -25.87 -5.60
C PHE A 273 -16.88 -27.32 -5.52
N ASP A 274 -16.10 -27.68 -4.50
CA ASP A 274 -15.70 -29.07 -4.24
C ASP A 274 -16.30 -29.55 -2.91
N PRO A 275 -17.47 -30.22 -2.92
CA PRO A 275 -18.15 -30.72 -1.72
C PRO A 275 -17.33 -31.70 -0.88
N ASN A 276 -16.32 -32.34 -1.47
CA ASN A 276 -15.44 -33.29 -0.78
C ASN A 276 -14.13 -32.64 -0.32
N GLY A 277 -13.86 -31.41 -0.74
CA GLY A 277 -12.67 -30.65 -0.41
C GLY A 277 -12.75 -29.99 0.98
N ALA A 278 -11.59 -29.68 1.55
CA ALA A 278 -11.51 -28.97 2.82
C ALA A 278 -12.23 -27.61 2.74
N GLY A 279 -12.84 -27.20 3.85
CA GLY A 279 -13.47 -25.87 3.98
C GLY A 279 -14.69 -25.63 3.09
N TYR A 280 -15.26 -26.66 2.45
CA TYR A 280 -16.41 -26.50 1.57
C TYR A 280 -17.61 -25.85 2.29
N ASP A 281 -18.06 -24.73 1.75
CA ASP A 281 -19.35 -24.10 2.08
C ASP A 281 -19.83 -23.36 0.83
N VAL A 282 -21.09 -23.55 0.43
CA VAL A 282 -21.71 -22.84 -0.70
C VAL A 282 -21.64 -21.31 -0.55
N LYS A 283 -21.59 -20.80 0.70
CA LYS A 283 -21.47 -19.37 1.02
C LYS A 283 -20.11 -18.79 0.67
N ASN A 284 -19.08 -19.62 0.50
CA ASN A 284 -17.74 -19.17 0.13
C ASN A 284 -17.70 -18.46 -1.23
N VAL A 285 -18.74 -18.63 -2.06
CA VAL A 285 -18.91 -17.91 -3.33
C VAL A 285 -18.95 -16.38 -3.15
N ASP A 286 -19.26 -15.89 -1.95
CA ASP A 286 -19.26 -14.45 -1.63
C ASP A 286 -17.87 -13.87 -1.40
N ASN A 287 -16.86 -14.69 -1.10
CA ASN A 287 -15.49 -14.23 -0.87
C ASN A 287 -14.62 -14.24 -2.13
N VAL A 288 -15.15 -14.68 -3.27
CA VAL A 288 -14.39 -14.83 -4.52
C VAL A 288 -14.90 -13.84 -5.57
N GLU A 289 -14.02 -13.46 -6.49
CA GLU A 289 -14.38 -12.56 -7.58
C GLU A 289 -15.23 -13.28 -8.64
N TRP A 290 -16.10 -12.50 -9.29
CA TRP A 290 -17.00 -12.97 -10.33
C TRP A 290 -16.64 -12.36 -11.69
N ALA A 291 -16.91 -13.12 -12.76
CA ALA A 291 -16.75 -12.67 -14.14
C ALA A 291 -18.05 -12.09 -14.74
N GLY A 292 -19.04 -11.80 -13.90
CA GLY A 292 -20.36 -11.29 -14.25
C GLY A 292 -21.20 -10.96 -13.01
N ASP A 293 -22.43 -10.48 -13.22
CA ASP A 293 -23.28 -9.95 -12.13
C ASP A 293 -23.88 -10.99 -11.18
N THR A 294 -23.64 -12.29 -11.41
CA THR A 294 -24.19 -13.37 -10.59
C THR A 294 -23.13 -14.38 -10.19
N SER A 295 -23.38 -15.08 -9.09
CA SER A 295 -22.52 -16.14 -8.56
C SER A 295 -22.31 -17.32 -9.52
N ALA A 296 -23.14 -17.47 -10.55
CA ALA A 296 -22.92 -18.45 -11.62
C ALA A 296 -21.60 -18.22 -12.38
N SER A 297 -21.09 -16.98 -12.37
CA SER A 297 -19.82 -16.57 -12.99
C SER A 297 -18.64 -16.53 -12.01
N ALA A 298 -18.81 -17.02 -10.78
CA ALA A 298 -17.76 -17.05 -9.78
C ALA A 298 -16.54 -17.83 -10.28
N THR A 299 -15.36 -17.24 -10.11
CA THR A 299 -14.10 -17.86 -10.49
C THR A 299 -13.79 -19.04 -9.57
N ARG A 300 -13.14 -20.08 -10.12
CA ARG A 300 -12.65 -21.27 -9.37
C ARG A 300 -11.14 -21.46 -9.52
N VAL A 301 -10.57 -20.77 -10.50
CA VAL A 301 -9.19 -20.80 -10.96
C VAL A 301 -8.91 -19.44 -11.57
N PHE A 302 -7.65 -19.02 -11.61
CA PHE A 302 -7.24 -17.86 -12.40
C PHE A 302 -5.81 -18.03 -12.91
N TRP A 303 -5.36 -17.05 -13.69
CA TRP A 303 -3.99 -16.99 -14.20
C TRP A 303 -3.34 -15.70 -13.77
N ARG A 304 -2.07 -15.82 -13.40
CA ARG A 304 -1.20 -14.72 -13.02
C ARG A 304 -0.19 -14.45 -14.12
N ASN A 305 0.09 -13.18 -14.40
CA ASN A 305 1.14 -12.80 -15.33
C ASN A 305 2.33 -12.18 -14.59
N TRP A 306 3.48 -12.85 -14.66
CA TRP A 306 4.77 -12.36 -14.16
C TRP A 306 5.88 -12.56 -15.20
N GLY A 307 5.63 -12.09 -16.42
CA GLY A 307 6.49 -12.37 -17.59
C GLY A 307 6.36 -13.80 -18.10
N SER A 308 5.49 -14.59 -17.47
CA SER A 308 4.96 -15.87 -17.91
C SER A 308 3.61 -16.09 -17.22
N GLN A 309 2.71 -16.82 -17.90
CA GLN A 309 1.44 -17.22 -17.32
C GLN A 309 1.64 -18.31 -16.26
N ILE A 310 1.04 -18.12 -15.10
CA ILE A 310 1.00 -19.11 -14.01
C ILE A 310 -0.46 -19.39 -13.65
N ARG A 311 -0.93 -20.63 -13.84
CA ARG A 311 -2.25 -21.04 -13.34
C ARG A 311 -2.23 -21.12 -11.82
N VAL A 312 -3.22 -20.50 -11.18
CA VAL A 312 -3.46 -20.57 -9.74
C VAL A 312 -4.76 -21.33 -9.51
N THR A 313 -4.69 -22.44 -8.77
CA THR A 313 -5.81 -23.39 -8.55
C THR A 313 -6.79 -22.96 -7.46
N THR A 314 -6.73 -21.71 -7.04
CA THR A 314 -7.73 -21.07 -6.18
C THR A 314 -8.50 -20.01 -6.98
N PRO A 315 -9.69 -19.58 -6.54
CA PRO A 315 -10.37 -18.41 -7.11
C PRO A 315 -9.56 -17.12 -6.95
N VAL A 316 -9.91 -16.10 -7.74
CA VAL A 316 -9.47 -14.71 -7.48
C VAL A 316 -10.20 -14.22 -6.22
N PRO A 317 -9.53 -13.59 -5.23
CA PRO A 317 -10.21 -13.07 -4.05
C PRO A 317 -11.12 -11.88 -4.39
N ASN A 318 -12.29 -11.82 -3.74
CA ASN A 318 -13.15 -10.64 -3.72
C ASN A 318 -12.52 -9.58 -2.81
N LEU A 319 -11.88 -8.57 -3.40
CA LEU A 319 -11.22 -7.50 -2.64
C LEU A 319 -12.20 -6.65 -1.83
N GLY A 320 -13.50 -6.62 -2.18
CA GLY A 320 -14.56 -5.96 -1.41
C GLY A 320 -15.19 -6.83 -0.31
N GLY A 321 -14.91 -8.13 -0.31
CA GLY A 321 -15.61 -9.12 0.51
C GLY A 321 -15.29 -9.02 2.00
N ALA A 322 -16.33 -9.04 2.83
CA ALA A 322 -16.19 -8.94 4.29
C ALA A 322 -15.38 -10.11 4.89
N GLY A 323 -15.62 -11.35 4.43
CA GLY A 323 -14.89 -12.53 4.93
C GLY A 323 -13.41 -12.52 4.54
N PHE A 324 -13.11 -12.19 3.28
CA PHE A 324 -11.73 -11.98 2.82
C PHE A 324 -11.02 -10.90 3.64
N ARG A 325 -11.61 -9.71 3.82
CA ARG A 325 -11.00 -8.62 4.60
C ARG A 325 -10.83 -8.95 6.08
N ALA A 326 -11.78 -9.66 6.68
CA ALA A 326 -11.66 -10.13 8.05
C ALA A 326 -10.47 -11.10 8.21
N ALA A 327 -10.27 -12.00 7.24
CA ALA A 327 -9.13 -12.90 7.21
C ALA A 327 -7.80 -12.15 7.07
N VAL A 328 -7.72 -11.15 6.18
CA VAL A 328 -6.52 -10.30 6.05
C VAL A 328 -6.24 -9.55 7.34
N ALA A 329 -7.25 -8.97 7.98
CA ALA A 329 -7.10 -8.28 9.26
C ALA A 329 -6.62 -9.23 10.37
N ALA A 330 -7.13 -10.46 10.43
CA ALA A 330 -6.69 -11.47 11.39
C ALA A 330 -5.22 -11.88 11.19
N ALA A 331 -4.77 -12.02 9.94
CA ALA A 331 -3.36 -12.25 9.61
C ALA A 331 -2.48 -11.06 10.01
N LEU A 332 -2.90 -9.85 9.68
CA LEU A 332 -2.18 -8.62 10.04
C LEU A 332 -2.10 -8.41 11.56
N ALA A 333 -3.10 -8.82 12.32
CA ALA A 333 -3.06 -8.79 13.79
C ALA A 333 -1.93 -9.65 14.38
N LYS A 334 -1.42 -10.64 13.64
CA LYS A 334 -0.24 -11.44 14.01
C LYS A 334 1.08 -10.80 13.61
N VAL A 335 1.08 -10.00 12.55
CA VAL A 335 2.30 -9.44 11.94
C VAL A 335 2.59 -8.03 12.45
N LEU A 336 1.62 -7.12 12.39
CA LEU A 336 1.84 -5.69 12.60
C LEU A 336 2.38 -5.32 13.99
N PRO A 337 1.91 -5.93 15.11
CA PRO A 337 2.48 -5.62 16.42
C PRO A 337 3.98 -5.95 16.50
N GLN A 338 4.42 -7.02 15.83
CA GLN A 338 5.84 -7.40 15.80
C GLN A 338 6.67 -6.41 14.96
N LEU A 339 6.15 -5.98 13.81
CA LEU A 339 6.80 -4.97 12.97
C LEU A 339 6.91 -3.62 13.69
N HIS A 340 5.85 -3.19 14.38
CA HIS A 340 5.85 -1.97 15.18
C HIS A 340 6.86 -2.08 16.33
N ALA A 341 6.89 -3.19 17.05
CA ALA A 341 7.87 -3.42 18.11
C ALA A 341 9.31 -3.44 17.58
N TYR A 342 9.54 -4.00 16.40
CA TYR A 342 10.84 -3.98 15.74
C TYR A 342 11.25 -2.56 15.35
N GLU A 343 10.36 -1.78 14.74
CA GLU A 343 10.61 -0.38 14.43
C GLU A 343 10.94 0.39 15.72
N ALA A 344 10.08 0.29 16.73
CA ALA A 344 10.15 1.07 17.96
C ALA A 344 11.43 0.80 18.77
N ARG A 345 11.90 -0.45 18.81
CA ARG A 345 13.10 -0.84 19.59
C ARG A 345 14.43 -0.46 18.93
N LEU A 346 14.44 -0.11 17.65
CA LEU A 346 15.68 0.27 16.96
C LEU A 346 16.20 1.63 17.51
N PRO A 347 17.51 1.74 17.81
CA PRO A 347 18.16 3.01 18.12
C PRO A 347 17.90 4.08 17.05
N PRO A 348 17.88 5.39 17.39
CA PRO A 348 17.63 6.47 16.43
C PRO A 348 18.50 6.41 15.17
N ASP A 349 19.78 6.09 15.32
CA ASP A 349 20.77 5.95 14.24
C ASP A 349 20.64 4.65 13.43
N GLU A 350 19.87 3.68 13.94
CA GLU A 350 19.59 2.40 13.29
C GLU A 350 18.15 2.29 12.77
N LYS A 351 17.33 3.36 12.86
CA LYS A 351 15.91 3.35 12.44
C LYS A 351 15.72 2.94 10.98
N GLU A 352 16.73 3.13 10.14
CA GLU A 352 16.83 2.70 8.74
C GLU A 352 16.85 1.16 8.56
N ARG A 353 17.09 0.38 9.61
CA ARG A 353 17.09 -1.08 9.52
C ARG A 353 15.70 -1.68 9.38
N PHE A 354 14.68 -0.93 9.81
CA PHE A 354 13.31 -1.15 9.38
C PHE A 354 13.06 -0.25 8.16
N GLY A 355 13.30 -0.80 6.97
CA GLY A 355 13.15 -0.08 5.71
C GLY A 355 11.71 0.26 5.37
N GLY A 356 10.76 -0.56 5.87
CA GLY A 356 9.34 -0.26 5.82
C GLY A 356 8.48 -1.44 5.44
N VAL A 357 7.30 -1.12 4.92
CA VAL A 357 6.30 -2.08 4.46
C VAL A 357 5.85 -1.75 3.05
N VAL A 358 5.88 -2.75 2.18
CA VAL A 358 5.18 -2.72 0.89
C VAL A 358 3.82 -3.38 1.07
N VAL A 359 2.77 -2.70 0.65
CA VAL A 359 1.38 -3.14 0.80
C VAL A 359 0.89 -3.74 -0.51
N GLY A 360 0.55 -5.04 -0.43
CA GLY A 360 0.16 -5.86 -1.56
C GLY A 360 1.34 -6.20 -2.47
N THR A 361 1.09 -7.07 -3.44
CA THR A 361 2.01 -7.34 -4.54
C THR A 361 1.23 -7.21 -5.84
N GLU A 362 1.57 -6.16 -6.59
CA GLU A 362 0.94 -5.82 -7.86
C GLU A 362 -0.60 -5.83 -7.88
N VAL A 363 -1.19 -5.21 -6.85
CA VAL A 363 -2.64 -5.18 -6.66
C VAL A 363 -3.32 -4.57 -7.88
N SER A 364 -4.13 -5.38 -8.56
CA SER A 364 -4.90 -5.02 -9.75
C SER A 364 -6.01 -6.04 -9.97
N ILE A 365 -7.06 -5.64 -10.69
CA ILE A 365 -8.16 -6.48 -11.13
C ILE A 365 -8.11 -6.56 -12.65
N GLY A 366 -8.04 -7.79 -13.17
CA GLY A 366 -8.09 -8.03 -14.61
C GLY A 366 -6.80 -7.68 -15.34
N VAL A 367 -5.68 -7.46 -14.63
CA VAL A 367 -4.33 -7.45 -15.26
C VAL A 367 -3.48 -8.60 -14.76
N ASN A 368 -2.92 -8.48 -13.55
CA ASN A 368 -1.99 -9.47 -13.04
C ASN A 368 -2.72 -10.67 -12.45
N HIS A 369 -4.01 -10.52 -12.16
CA HIS A 369 -4.96 -11.59 -11.90
C HIS A 369 -6.00 -11.53 -13.00
N TYR A 370 -5.97 -12.50 -13.91
CA TYR A 370 -6.89 -12.54 -15.03
C TYR A 370 -7.58 -13.89 -15.13
N PHE A 371 -8.78 -13.87 -15.72
CA PHE A 371 -9.62 -15.04 -15.88
C PHE A 371 -9.98 -15.17 -17.36
N TYR A 372 -9.69 -16.33 -17.96
CA TYR A 372 -10.12 -16.57 -19.32
C TYR A 372 -11.64 -16.77 -19.40
N PRO A 373 -12.28 -16.41 -20.52
CA PRO A 373 -13.64 -16.82 -20.81
C PRO A 373 -13.80 -18.33 -20.60
N ASN A 374 -14.79 -18.74 -19.80
CA ASN A 374 -15.01 -20.13 -19.38
C ASN A 374 -13.84 -20.77 -18.62
N GLY A 375 -12.99 -19.98 -17.95
CA GLY A 375 -11.76 -20.44 -17.30
C GLY A 375 -11.93 -21.60 -16.32
N ASN A 376 -13.09 -21.70 -15.67
CA ASN A 376 -13.41 -22.79 -14.73
C ASN A 376 -13.31 -24.20 -15.33
N GLN A 377 -13.41 -24.36 -16.66
CA GLN A 377 -13.25 -25.66 -17.31
C GLN A 377 -11.81 -26.21 -17.23
N TYR A 378 -10.83 -25.36 -16.93
CA TYR A 378 -9.41 -25.72 -16.89
C TYR A 378 -8.91 -26.15 -15.51
N LEU A 379 -9.71 -25.98 -14.44
CA LEU A 379 -9.28 -26.29 -13.07
C LEU A 379 -8.77 -27.73 -12.91
N GLY A 380 -9.43 -28.70 -13.54
CA GLY A 380 -9.05 -30.12 -13.51
C GLY A 380 -8.22 -30.60 -14.71
N GLN A 381 -7.81 -29.69 -15.60
CA GLN A 381 -7.06 -30.05 -16.82
C GLN A 381 -5.56 -30.04 -16.58
N ASP A 382 -4.80 -30.70 -17.44
CA ASP A 382 -3.35 -30.57 -17.47
C ASP A 382 -2.94 -29.11 -17.75
N ALA A 383 -1.83 -28.63 -17.18
CA ALA A 383 -1.32 -27.28 -17.42
C ALA A 383 -0.97 -27.03 -18.90
N LYS A 384 -0.60 -28.08 -19.66
CA LYS A 384 -0.39 -27.97 -21.12
C LYS A 384 -1.66 -27.58 -21.89
N CYS A 385 -2.83 -27.76 -21.27
CA CYS A 385 -4.12 -27.35 -21.83
C CYS A 385 -4.50 -25.91 -21.49
N ASP A 386 -3.62 -25.16 -20.81
CA ASP A 386 -3.90 -23.77 -20.51
C ASP A 386 -4.14 -22.93 -21.77
N PRO A 387 -5.09 -21.97 -21.71
CA PRO A 387 -5.30 -21.04 -22.80
C PRO A 387 -4.01 -20.36 -23.21
N GLY A 388 -3.75 -20.41 -24.51
CA GLY A 388 -2.63 -19.73 -25.13
C GLY A 388 -1.31 -20.44 -25.22
N LEU A 389 -1.26 -21.68 -24.74
CA LEU A 389 -0.23 -22.63 -25.14
C LEU A 389 -0.62 -23.28 -26.48
N PRO A 390 0.36 -23.81 -27.25
CA PRO A 390 0.05 -24.63 -28.41
C PRO A 390 -0.96 -25.72 -28.05
N HIS A 391 -2.04 -25.84 -28.82
CA HIS A 391 -3.12 -26.78 -28.51
C HIS A 391 -2.59 -28.22 -28.53
N ALA A 392 -2.61 -28.88 -27.37
CA ALA A 392 -2.24 -30.27 -27.21
C ALA A 392 -3.46 -31.19 -27.39
N ALA A 393 -3.23 -32.39 -27.92
CA ALA A 393 -4.28 -33.40 -28.06
C ALA A 393 -4.90 -33.76 -26.70
N GLY A 394 -6.24 -33.86 -26.66
CA GLY A 394 -6.99 -34.14 -25.43
C GLY A 394 -7.36 -32.90 -24.60
N CYS A 395 -6.93 -31.70 -25.00
CA CYS A 395 -7.37 -30.47 -24.36
C CYS A 395 -8.75 -30.00 -24.88
N PRO A 396 -9.54 -29.26 -24.08
CA PRO A 396 -10.84 -28.75 -24.50
C PRO A 396 -10.80 -28.00 -25.85
N THR A 397 -11.75 -28.28 -26.74
CA THR A 397 -11.95 -27.53 -27.98
C THR A 397 -12.44 -26.13 -27.64
N GLY A 398 -11.68 -25.10 -28.02
CA GLY A 398 -11.88 -23.73 -27.52
C GLY A 398 -10.58 -23.04 -27.11
N ASN A 399 -9.44 -23.73 -27.22
CA ASN A 399 -8.09 -23.14 -27.14
C ASN A 399 -7.76 -22.21 -28.34
N ALA A 400 -8.79 -21.64 -28.98
CA ALA A 400 -8.71 -20.83 -30.18
C ALA A 400 -8.10 -19.47 -29.85
N GLY A 401 -6.77 -19.41 -29.95
CA GLY A 401 -5.96 -18.24 -30.28
C GLY A 401 -6.38 -16.92 -29.65
N CYS A 402 -5.85 -16.64 -28.46
CA CYS A 402 -5.46 -15.26 -28.21
C CYS A 402 -4.15 -15.03 -29.02
N PRO A 403 -4.00 -13.90 -29.73
CA PRO A 403 -2.77 -13.64 -30.46
C PRO A 403 -1.60 -13.61 -29.47
N ALA A 404 -0.63 -14.50 -29.65
CA ALA A 404 0.59 -14.48 -28.86
C ALA A 404 1.23 -13.08 -28.99
N ASN A 405 1.51 -12.43 -27.87
CA ASN A 405 2.26 -11.18 -27.88
C ASN A 405 3.76 -11.46 -28.14
N ASN A 406 4.60 -10.42 -28.18
CA ASN A 406 6.04 -10.53 -28.41
C ASN A 406 6.80 -11.38 -27.36
N HIS A 407 6.13 -11.86 -26.32
CA HIS A 407 6.69 -12.69 -25.25
C HIS A 407 6.31 -14.18 -25.39
N GLY A 408 5.54 -14.55 -26.44
CA GLY A 408 5.13 -15.94 -26.68
C GLY A 408 4.03 -16.43 -25.74
N ILE A 409 3.31 -15.52 -25.08
CA ILE A 409 2.24 -15.78 -24.12
C ILE A 409 0.93 -15.21 -24.69
N CYS A 410 -0.20 -15.86 -24.44
CA CYS A 410 -1.52 -15.23 -24.61
C CYS A 410 -1.79 -14.26 -23.48
N GLU A 411 -1.03 -13.17 -23.45
CA GLU A 411 -1.38 -12.07 -22.57
C GLU A 411 -2.63 -11.38 -23.10
N PRO A 412 -3.49 -10.89 -22.19
CA PRO A 412 -4.47 -9.91 -22.55
C PRO A 412 -3.74 -8.69 -23.18
N ASP A 413 -4.19 -8.20 -24.33
CA ASP A 413 -3.68 -6.96 -24.92
C ASP A 413 -4.18 -5.76 -24.10
N PHE A 414 -3.43 -5.46 -23.03
CA PHE A 414 -3.64 -4.29 -22.17
C PHE A 414 -3.29 -2.98 -22.87
N ASN A 415 -2.85 -3.01 -24.12
CA ASN A 415 -2.68 -1.84 -24.97
C ASN A 415 -3.96 -1.52 -25.77
N THR A 416 -5.04 -2.28 -25.58
CA THR A 416 -6.38 -1.96 -26.10
C THR A 416 -7.17 -1.06 -25.14
N SER A 417 -8.25 -0.45 -25.65
CA SER A 417 -9.22 0.28 -24.83
C SER A 417 -10.09 -0.64 -23.94
N SER A 418 -9.90 -1.96 -24.02
CA SER A 418 -10.66 -2.92 -23.22
C SER A 418 -10.21 -2.94 -21.76
N LEU A 419 -11.18 -2.90 -20.84
CA LEU A 419 -10.94 -2.99 -19.40
C LEU A 419 -10.47 -4.38 -18.94
N SER A 420 -10.64 -5.42 -19.76
CA SER A 420 -10.21 -6.77 -19.43
C SER A 420 -8.96 -7.23 -20.18
N GLY A 421 -8.36 -6.34 -20.99
CA GLY A 421 -7.28 -6.71 -21.91
C GLY A 421 -7.67 -7.80 -22.92
N GLY A 422 -8.96 -8.08 -23.11
CA GLY A 422 -9.40 -9.16 -24.02
C GLY A 422 -9.60 -10.52 -23.36
N VAL A 423 -9.51 -10.62 -22.03
CA VAL A 423 -10.01 -11.79 -21.28
C VAL A 423 -11.36 -11.49 -20.62
N ALA A 424 -11.85 -12.35 -19.72
CA ALA A 424 -13.09 -12.09 -19.00
C ALA A 424 -12.92 -10.91 -18.03
N GLN A 425 -13.91 -10.02 -18.02
CA GLN A 425 -13.92 -8.88 -17.11
C GLN A 425 -14.16 -9.35 -15.66
N LEU A 426 -13.26 -8.96 -14.77
CA LEU A 426 -13.38 -9.18 -13.31
C LEU A 426 -13.83 -7.89 -12.59
N GLY A 427 -14.05 -7.99 -11.29
CA GLY A 427 -14.41 -6.85 -10.41
C GLY A 427 -15.91 -6.70 -10.18
N TYR A 428 -16.73 -7.61 -10.72
CA TYR A 428 -18.18 -7.57 -10.57
C TYR A 428 -18.60 -7.73 -9.12
N LYS A 429 -18.05 -8.71 -8.40
CA LYS A 429 -18.41 -8.98 -7.01
C LYS A 429 -17.84 -7.94 -6.07
N SER A 430 -16.57 -7.57 -6.23
CA SER A 430 -15.97 -6.51 -5.41
C SER A 430 -16.69 -5.17 -5.54
N SER A 431 -17.10 -4.79 -6.76
CA SER A 431 -17.82 -3.52 -6.98
C SER A 431 -19.23 -3.50 -6.38
N LEU A 432 -19.92 -4.65 -6.37
CA LEU A 432 -21.24 -4.79 -5.74
C LEU A 432 -21.14 -4.68 -4.22
N ASP A 433 -20.20 -5.40 -3.60
CA ASP A 433 -20.05 -5.41 -2.14
C ASP A 433 -19.58 -4.05 -1.59
N LEU A 434 -18.81 -3.29 -2.36
CA LEU A 434 -18.39 -1.93 -2.03
C LEU A 434 -19.44 -0.86 -2.37
N GLY A 435 -20.56 -1.23 -3.01
CA GLY A 435 -21.60 -0.29 -3.44
C GLY A 435 -21.12 0.71 -4.50
N LEU A 436 -20.04 0.39 -5.24
CA LEU A 436 -19.50 1.23 -6.31
C LEU A 436 -20.30 1.11 -7.61
N ARG A 437 -21.09 0.05 -7.72
CA ARG A 437 -21.90 -0.30 -8.88
C ARG A 437 -23.10 -1.12 -8.44
N THR A 438 -24.20 -1.08 -9.19
CA THR A 438 -25.34 -2.00 -9.04
C THR A 438 -25.37 -3.04 -10.17
N ALA A 439 -25.96 -4.21 -9.93
CA ALA A 439 -26.02 -5.28 -10.93
C ALA A 439 -26.74 -4.81 -12.21
N GLY A 440 -26.21 -5.18 -13.38
CA GLY A 440 -26.69 -4.72 -14.69
C GLY A 440 -26.10 -3.39 -15.15
N GLN A 441 -25.45 -2.61 -14.28
CA GLN A 441 -24.69 -1.44 -14.74
C GLN A 441 -23.37 -1.87 -15.40
N PRO A 442 -22.92 -1.17 -16.46
CA PRO A 442 -21.67 -1.50 -17.13
C PRO A 442 -20.47 -1.32 -16.20
N MET A 443 -19.47 -2.20 -16.35
CA MET A 443 -18.18 -2.01 -15.71
C MET A 443 -17.45 -0.83 -16.35
N THR A 444 -16.86 0.04 -15.53
CA THR A 444 -16.07 1.19 -16.00
C THR A 444 -14.71 1.22 -15.31
N ARG A 445 -13.73 1.90 -15.92
CA ARG A 445 -12.40 2.13 -15.29
C ARG A 445 -12.53 2.76 -13.91
N ALA A 446 -13.43 3.74 -13.75
CA ALA A 446 -13.65 4.41 -12.47
C ALA A 446 -14.14 3.46 -11.35
N VAL A 447 -14.97 2.48 -11.70
CA VAL A 447 -15.43 1.45 -10.76
C VAL A 447 -14.26 0.55 -10.36
N LEU A 448 -13.47 0.05 -11.32
CA LEU A 448 -12.30 -0.78 -11.05
C LEU A 448 -11.23 -0.05 -10.23
N ASP A 449 -10.95 1.21 -10.56
CA ASP A 449 -10.09 2.10 -9.79
C ASP A 449 -10.61 2.26 -8.36
N GLY A 450 -11.93 2.41 -8.19
CA GLY A 450 -12.58 2.50 -6.89
C GLY A 450 -12.36 1.26 -6.03
N VAL A 451 -12.46 0.05 -6.61
CA VAL A 451 -12.22 -1.21 -5.89
C VAL A 451 -10.78 -1.29 -5.38
N VAL A 452 -9.80 -1.05 -6.26
CA VAL A 452 -8.38 -1.18 -5.88
C VAL A 452 -7.97 -0.06 -4.91
N ARG A 453 -8.47 1.17 -5.11
CA ARG A 453 -8.25 2.29 -4.18
C ARG A 453 -8.84 1.98 -2.79
N ASP A 454 -10.03 1.40 -2.74
CA ASP A 454 -10.65 1.01 -1.47
C ASP A 454 -9.86 -0.09 -0.76
N TYR A 455 -9.32 -1.08 -1.50
CA TYR A 455 -8.43 -2.09 -0.92
C TYR A 455 -7.15 -1.47 -0.33
N PHE A 456 -6.50 -0.55 -1.04
CA PHE A 456 -5.36 0.19 -0.48
C PHE A 456 -5.76 1.02 0.74
N ALA A 457 -6.95 1.63 0.77
CA ALA A 457 -7.45 2.36 1.93
C ALA A 457 -7.72 1.44 3.14
N PHE A 458 -8.23 0.22 2.89
CA PHE A 458 -8.38 -0.80 3.92
C PHE A 458 -7.03 -1.21 4.49
N MET A 459 -6.06 -1.57 3.64
CA MET A 459 -4.71 -1.90 4.09
C MET A 459 -4.07 -0.73 4.83
N ASN A 460 -4.35 0.50 4.42
CA ASN A 460 -3.87 1.72 5.10
C ASN A 460 -4.36 1.80 6.53
N HIS A 461 -5.66 1.60 6.72
CA HIS A 461 -6.24 1.55 8.04
C HIS A 461 -5.59 0.46 8.90
N GLN A 462 -5.33 -0.72 8.33
CA GLN A 462 -4.63 -1.79 9.05
C GLN A 462 -3.21 -1.38 9.44
N VAL A 463 -2.37 -0.93 8.51
CA VAL A 463 -0.94 -0.68 8.82
C VAL A 463 -0.69 0.61 9.60
N VAL A 464 -1.45 1.68 9.33
CA VAL A 464 -1.24 3.00 9.94
C VAL A 464 -2.02 3.17 11.24
N VAL A 465 -3.30 2.80 11.26
CA VAL A 465 -4.18 3.08 12.40
C VAL A 465 -4.08 1.96 13.42
N ILE A 466 -4.20 0.71 12.97
CA ILE A 466 -4.16 -0.45 13.86
C ILE A 466 -2.70 -0.82 14.18
N GLY A 467 -1.86 -0.94 13.15
CA GLY A 467 -0.46 -1.34 13.27
C GLY A 467 0.48 -0.24 13.73
N GLN A 468 0.04 1.03 13.71
CA GLN A 468 0.83 2.18 14.15
C GLN A 468 2.22 2.25 13.49
N LEU A 469 2.32 1.81 12.23
CA LEU A 469 3.57 1.90 11.48
C LEU A 469 3.78 3.33 10.95
N PRO A 470 5.05 3.80 10.87
CA PRO A 470 5.37 5.14 10.40
C PRO A 470 5.03 5.31 8.92
N GLN A 471 4.20 6.30 8.59
CA GLN A 471 3.68 6.53 7.23
C GLN A 471 4.77 6.74 6.17
N HIS A 472 5.88 7.38 6.53
CA HIS A 472 6.99 7.62 5.61
C HIS A 472 7.76 6.35 5.20
N LYS A 473 7.46 5.20 5.81
CA LYS A 473 8.04 3.88 5.50
C LYS A 473 7.03 2.95 4.84
N LEU A 474 5.95 3.48 4.27
CA LEU A 474 4.92 2.67 3.64
C LEU A 474 4.89 2.90 2.14
N TYR A 475 4.87 1.80 1.38
CA TYR A 475 4.93 1.78 -0.07
C TYR A 475 3.73 0.98 -0.60
N ALA A 476 2.98 1.54 -1.55
CA ALA A 476 1.95 0.76 -2.25
C ALA A 476 2.59 -0.01 -3.40
N HIS A 477 2.13 -1.23 -3.69
CA HIS A 477 2.55 -1.96 -4.90
C HIS A 477 1.35 -2.26 -5.79
N MET A 478 1.14 -1.37 -6.75
CA MET A 478 0.22 -1.58 -7.86
C MET A 478 0.97 -2.28 -9.01
N GLY A 479 0.26 -3.09 -9.80
CA GLY A 479 0.83 -3.68 -11.02
C GLY A 479 1.35 -2.62 -11.99
N GLY A 480 2.34 -3.01 -12.80
CA GLY A 480 3.09 -2.10 -13.67
C GLY A 480 3.01 -2.40 -15.17
N THR A 481 3.31 -1.37 -15.97
CA THR A 481 3.36 -1.40 -17.46
C THR A 481 2.02 -1.66 -18.15
N PHE A 482 1.04 -0.80 -17.89
CA PHE A 482 -0.11 -0.64 -18.79
C PHE A 482 0.15 0.61 -19.63
N GLY A 483 -0.04 0.55 -20.96
CA GLY A 483 0.29 1.68 -21.86
C GLY A 483 -0.28 3.00 -21.35
N GLN A 484 0.32 4.14 -21.70
CA GLN A 484 0.00 5.46 -21.10
C GLN A 484 -1.49 5.85 -21.11
N ASN A 485 -2.31 5.19 -21.96
CA ASN A 485 -3.76 5.39 -22.07
C ASN A 485 -4.58 4.09 -21.92
N PHE A 486 -3.93 2.94 -21.72
CA PHE A 486 -4.50 1.61 -21.93
C PHE A 486 -4.32 0.73 -20.69
N GLY A 487 -5.34 -0.08 -20.37
CA GLY A 487 -5.39 -0.91 -19.15
C GLY A 487 -6.63 -0.64 -18.26
N PRO A 488 -6.99 -1.57 -17.35
CA PRO A 488 -8.14 -1.45 -16.46
C PRO A 488 -8.03 -0.36 -15.42
N HIS A 489 -6.82 0.12 -15.12
CA HIS A 489 -6.58 0.99 -13.98
C HIS A 489 -5.79 2.24 -14.31
N SER A 490 -6.14 3.34 -13.63
CA SER A 490 -5.41 4.59 -13.73
C SER A 490 -4.14 4.57 -12.84
N TYR A 491 -3.06 5.19 -13.30
CA TYR A 491 -1.83 5.34 -12.51
C TYR A 491 -2.05 6.09 -11.18
N GLY A 492 -3.12 6.88 -11.03
CA GLY A 492 -3.45 7.55 -9.75
C GLY A 492 -4.13 6.68 -8.70
N VAL A 493 -4.38 5.39 -8.94
CA VAL A 493 -5.01 4.49 -7.96
C VAL A 493 -4.23 4.30 -6.65
N PRO A 494 -2.90 4.07 -6.65
CA PRO A 494 -2.15 3.80 -5.43
C PRO A 494 -1.73 5.10 -4.71
N ARG A 495 -2.13 6.27 -5.23
CA ARG A 495 -1.90 7.55 -4.58
C ARG A 495 -2.88 7.72 -3.43
N TYR A 496 -2.36 7.58 -2.22
CA TYR A 496 -3.04 7.87 -0.98
C TYR A 496 -2.11 8.64 -0.06
N ALA A 497 -2.65 9.44 0.84
CA ALA A 497 -1.91 10.43 1.63
C ALA A 497 -0.90 9.88 2.64
N SER A 498 -0.81 8.56 2.76
CA SER A 498 -0.02 7.85 3.78
C SER A 498 0.89 6.78 3.20
N TYR A 499 0.93 6.63 1.87
CA TYR A 499 1.85 5.74 1.16
C TYR A 499 2.65 6.52 0.14
N ALA A 500 3.90 6.12 -0.04
CA ALA A 500 4.58 6.31 -1.31
C ALA A 500 3.87 5.43 -2.36
N ALA A 501 3.25 6.06 -3.36
CA ALA A 501 2.65 5.32 -4.47
C ALA A 501 3.73 4.49 -5.18
N GLY A 502 3.39 3.29 -5.64
CA GLY A 502 4.37 2.44 -6.31
C GLY A 502 3.81 1.54 -7.37
N TRP A 503 4.65 1.28 -8.37
CA TRP A 503 4.35 0.52 -9.57
C TRP A 503 5.52 -0.40 -9.91
N SER A 504 5.24 -1.53 -10.55
CA SER A 504 6.29 -2.28 -11.22
C SER A 504 6.78 -1.55 -12.47
N LEU A 505 8.07 -1.60 -12.78
CA LEU A 505 8.65 -1.09 -14.01
C LEU A 505 9.55 -2.16 -14.62
N TYR A 506 9.36 -2.43 -15.91
CA TYR A 506 10.12 -3.44 -16.65
C TYR A 506 10.64 -2.89 -17.97
N GLY A 507 11.69 -3.49 -18.50
CA GLY A 507 12.19 -3.20 -19.84
C GLY A 507 12.47 -1.71 -20.08
N GLY A 508 11.87 -1.16 -21.14
CA GLY A 508 12.00 0.25 -21.52
C GLY A 508 11.60 1.21 -20.40
N ASP A 509 10.48 0.93 -19.72
CA ASP A 509 9.95 1.77 -18.64
C ASP A 509 10.89 1.82 -17.43
N ALA A 510 11.54 0.70 -17.09
CA ALA A 510 12.57 0.67 -16.04
C ALA A 510 13.89 1.31 -16.47
N SER A 511 14.24 1.24 -17.76
CA SER A 511 15.45 1.87 -18.30
C SER A 511 15.34 3.40 -18.36
N ASN A 512 14.12 3.91 -18.59
CA ASN A 512 13.82 5.33 -18.67
C ASN A 512 12.43 5.62 -18.11
N VAL A 513 12.37 5.72 -16.77
CA VAL A 513 11.12 6.02 -16.06
C VAL A 513 10.44 7.29 -16.54
N SER A 514 11.20 8.31 -16.96
CA SER A 514 10.64 9.58 -17.42
C SER A 514 9.76 9.45 -18.67
N ALA A 515 9.92 8.37 -19.45
CA ALA A 515 9.13 8.06 -20.63
C ALA A 515 8.00 7.03 -20.35
N SER A 516 7.99 6.42 -19.18
CA SER A 516 6.97 5.43 -18.77
C SER A 516 5.61 6.09 -18.47
N GLY A 517 4.55 5.28 -18.44
CA GLY A 517 3.22 5.73 -18.02
C GLY A 517 3.20 6.26 -16.59
N ALA A 518 3.86 5.55 -15.65
CA ALA A 518 4.02 6.00 -14.28
C ALA A 518 4.79 7.32 -14.18
N GLY A 519 5.91 7.45 -14.91
CA GLY A 519 6.70 8.68 -14.91
C GLY A 519 5.98 9.87 -15.53
N ASN A 520 5.19 9.67 -16.59
CA ASN A 520 4.33 10.70 -17.15
C ASN A 520 3.23 11.12 -16.17
N TYR A 521 2.58 10.17 -15.50
CA TYR A 521 1.63 10.47 -14.44
C TYR A 521 2.29 11.31 -13.33
N LEU A 522 3.46 10.89 -12.84
CA LEU A 522 4.18 11.60 -11.79
C LEU A 522 4.52 13.06 -12.19
N LYS A 523 5.06 13.29 -13.40
CA LYS A 523 5.35 14.64 -13.90
C LYS A 523 4.09 15.51 -14.02
N ASN A 524 2.98 14.90 -14.43
CA ASN A 524 1.72 15.61 -14.68
C ASN A 524 0.85 15.74 -13.43
N SER A 525 1.26 15.19 -12.29
CA SER A 525 0.51 15.25 -11.04
C SER A 525 0.59 16.60 -10.31
N GLY A 526 1.16 17.63 -10.94
CA GLY A 526 1.24 18.98 -10.39
C GLY A 526 2.02 19.02 -9.08
N GLY A 527 1.46 19.66 -8.06
CA GLY A 527 2.05 19.74 -6.72
C GLY A 527 2.32 18.39 -6.05
N ASP A 528 1.67 17.31 -6.50
CA ASP A 528 1.90 15.95 -6.00
C ASP A 528 3.12 15.27 -6.64
N ALA A 529 3.73 15.85 -7.66
CA ALA A 529 4.99 15.34 -8.25
C ALA A 529 6.13 15.30 -7.20
N ALA A 530 5.97 16.12 -6.16
CA ALA A 530 6.77 16.21 -4.95
C ALA A 530 6.72 14.97 -4.05
N LEU A 531 5.61 14.25 -4.04
CA LEU A 531 5.33 13.23 -3.03
C LEU A 531 6.24 12.01 -3.24
N PRO A 532 6.67 11.35 -2.14
CA PRO A 532 7.38 10.09 -2.21
C PRO A 532 6.67 9.10 -3.13
N TRP A 533 7.47 8.38 -3.91
CA TRP A 533 6.98 7.27 -4.72
C TRP A 533 8.02 6.14 -4.71
N SER A 534 7.63 4.98 -5.23
CA SER A 534 8.45 3.78 -5.21
C SER A 534 8.30 2.98 -6.50
N VAL A 535 9.31 2.16 -6.76
CA VAL A 535 9.25 1.07 -7.71
C VAL A 535 9.48 -0.20 -6.92
N PRO A 536 8.43 -0.80 -6.32
CA PRO A 536 8.62 -2.03 -5.56
C PRO A 536 9.20 -3.15 -6.44
N GLU A 537 8.99 -3.11 -7.76
CA GLU A 537 9.52 -4.12 -8.68
C GLU A 537 10.14 -3.51 -9.94
N TRP A 538 11.44 -3.70 -10.13
CA TRP A 538 12.26 -3.02 -11.13
C TRP A 538 13.15 -4.02 -11.86
N LEU A 539 13.05 -4.10 -13.19
CA LEU A 539 13.93 -4.94 -14.01
C LEU A 539 14.01 -4.45 -15.47
N PRO A 540 15.02 -3.65 -15.84
CA PRO A 540 15.17 -3.09 -17.21
C PRO A 540 15.74 -4.08 -18.23
N TYR A 541 16.56 -5.04 -17.79
CA TYR A 541 17.31 -5.93 -18.68
C TYR A 541 17.35 -7.36 -18.13
N GLN A 542 17.65 -8.31 -19.01
CA GLN A 542 17.94 -9.68 -18.62
C GLN A 542 19.45 -9.84 -18.29
N ARG A 543 19.82 -10.98 -17.70
CA ARG A 543 21.21 -11.32 -17.38
C ARG A 543 22.12 -11.17 -18.60
N ASN A 544 23.24 -10.48 -18.46
CA ASN A 544 24.29 -10.34 -19.48
C ASN A 544 23.82 -9.70 -20.80
N THR A 545 22.66 -9.03 -20.83
CA THR A 545 22.17 -8.35 -22.05
C THR A 545 22.50 -6.86 -22.11
N ALA A 546 23.10 -6.30 -21.06
CA ALA A 546 23.38 -4.87 -20.95
C ALA A 546 24.79 -4.61 -20.39
N SER A 547 25.38 -3.48 -20.79
CA SER A 547 26.66 -3.02 -20.26
C SER A 547 26.51 -2.50 -18.83
N GLN A 548 27.63 -2.41 -18.09
CA GLN A 548 27.62 -1.76 -16.76
C GLN A 548 27.08 -0.33 -16.84
N ALA A 549 27.44 0.44 -17.88
CA ALA A 549 26.97 1.81 -18.06
C ALA A 549 25.45 1.88 -18.26
N SER A 550 24.87 0.93 -18.99
CA SER A 550 23.42 0.84 -19.20
C SER A 550 22.68 0.51 -17.91
N TRP A 551 23.17 -0.48 -17.15
CA TRP A 551 22.63 -0.81 -15.82
C TRP A 551 22.69 0.39 -14.86
N PHE A 552 23.84 1.06 -14.80
CA PHE A 552 24.04 2.23 -13.95
C PHE A 552 23.10 3.38 -14.36
N ALA A 553 22.98 3.66 -15.65
CA ALA A 553 22.08 4.70 -16.15
C ALA A 553 20.61 4.39 -15.79
N ALA A 554 20.16 3.14 -15.92
CA ALA A 554 18.79 2.75 -15.56
C ALA A 554 18.52 2.91 -14.05
N LEU A 555 19.47 2.49 -13.21
CA LEU A 555 19.40 2.68 -11.74
C LEU A 555 19.29 4.16 -11.40
N GLU A 556 20.21 4.98 -11.90
CA GLU A 556 20.23 6.42 -11.61
C GLU A 556 19.03 7.15 -12.22
N ASN A 557 18.56 6.75 -13.40
CA ASN A 557 17.34 7.31 -14.00
C ASN A 557 16.14 7.09 -13.10
N THR A 558 16.05 5.96 -12.40
CA THR A 558 14.92 5.64 -11.52
C THR A 558 15.09 6.26 -10.14
N LEU A 559 16.22 5.99 -9.49
CA LEU A 559 16.54 6.47 -8.15
C LEU A 559 16.56 7.99 -8.07
N ASN A 560 17.03 8.65 -9.13
CA ASN A 560 17.04 10.09 -9.17
C ASN A 560 15.77 10.66 -9.83
N PHE A 561 14.71 9.92 -10.14
CA PHE A 561 13.51 10.52 -10.74
C PHE A 561 12.56 11.05 -9.66
N LEU A 562 12.38 12.38 -9.62
CA LEU A 562 11.55 13.06 -8.61
C LEU A 562 11.91 12.57 -7.19
N ASN A 563 10.93 12.18 -6.37
CA ASN A 563 11.11 11.76 -4.99
C ASN A 563 11.02 10.23 -4.80
N ALA A 564 11.81 9.47 -5.56
CA ALA A 564 11.82 8.01 -5.46
C ALA A 564 12.44 7.58 -4.11
N ARG A 565 11.77 6.72 -3.34
CA ARG A 565 12.23 6.27 -2.00
C ARG A 565 12.58 4.80 -1.93
N LEU A 566 12.07 4.01 -2.86
CA LEU A 566 12.33 2.57 -2.94
C LEU A 566 12.45 2.17 -4.41
N LEU A 567 13.48 1.40 -4.73
CA LEU A 567 13.61 0.62 -5.97
C LEU A 567 13.91 -0.82 -5.56
N GLY A 568 12.99 -1.74 -5.85
CA GLY A 568 13.15 -3.17 -5.61
C GLY A 568 13.60 -3.90 -6.86
N VAL A 569 14.85 -4.37 -6.89
CA VAL A 569 15.39 -5.17 -7.99
C VAL A 569 14.65 -6.50 -8.03
N ALA A 570 13.85 -6.71 -9.07
CA ALA A 570 13.12 -7.96 -9.29
C ALA A 570 14.06 -9.05 -9.79
N ASN A 571 13.70 -10.31 -9.52
CA ASN A 571 14.43 -11.48 -10.02
C ASN A 571 15.94 -11.41 -9.72
N TRP A 572 16.29 -11.14 -8.46
CA TRP A 572 17.67 -10.98 -8.00
C TRP A 572 18.58 -12.12 -8.46
N GLU A 573 18.10 -13.35 -8.41
CA GLU A 573 18.80 -14.57 -8.81
C GLU A 573 19.09 -14.53 -10.30
N GLY A 574 18.13 -14.10 -11.10
CA GLY A 574 18.29 -13.90 -12.54
C GLY A 574 19.37 -12.87 -12.89
N VAL A 575 19.62 -11.84 -12.08
CA VAL A 575 20.55 -10.75 -12.45
C VAL A 575 21.85 -10.70 -11.65
N SER A 576 21.87 -11.20 -10.42
CA SER A 576 23.03 -11.12 -9.52
C SER A 576 24.31 -11.80 -10.01
N PRO A 577 24.27 -12.85 -10.87
CA PRO A 577 25.48 -13.39 -11.48
C PRO A 577 26.12 -12.48 -12.54
N ASP A 578 25.39 -11.48 -13.06
CA ASP A 578 25.91 -10.54 -14.05
C ASP A 578 26.91 -9.56 -13.40
N GLY A 579 28.18 -9.65 -13.79
CA GLY A 579 29.25 -8.78 -13.30
C GLY A 579 29.03 -7.30 -13.62
N ASN A 580 28.42 -6.98 -14.76
CA ASN A 580 28.09 -5.60 -15.14
C ASN A 580 27.02 -5.01 -14.23
N PHE A 581 25.98 -5.80 -13.93
CA PHE A 581 24.93 -5.40 -13.00
C PHE A 581 25.48 -5.15 -11.60
N ARG A 582 26.30 -6.08 -11.07
CA ARG A 582 26.91 -5.92 -9.73
C ARG A 582 27.80 -4.70 -9.64
N ALA A 583 28.63 -4.45 -10.65
CA ALA A 583 29.47 -3.26 -10.71
C ALA A 583 28.65 -1.96 -10.78
N ALA A 584 27.54 -1.96 -11.54
CA ALA A 584 26.62 -0.82 -11.61
C ALA A 584 25.89 -0.56 -10.29
N MET A 585 25.43 -1.61 -9.61
CA MET A 585 24.84 -1.52 -8.27
C MET A 585 25.83 -0.97 -7.25
N ALA A 586 27.07 -1.49 -7.22
CA ALA A 586 28.13 -0.98 -6.34
C ALA A 586 28.44 0.49 -6.64
N GLN A 587 28.48 0.87 -7.93
CA GLN A 587 28.67 2.25 -8.36
C GLN A 587 27.50 3.15 -7.94
N SER A 588 26.25 2.72 -8.11
CA SER A 588 25.05 3.47 -7.69
C SER A 588 24.97 3.62 -6.18
N LEU A 589 25.28 2.56 -5.42
CA LEU A 589 25.41 2.64 -3.96
C LEU A 589 26.58 3.51 -3.51
N SER A 590 27.52 3.86 -4.39
CA SER A 590 28.63 4.78 -4.11
C SER A 590 28.43 6.18 -4.65
N ALA A 591 27.50 6.35 -5.58
CA ALA A 591 27.20 7.62 -6.16
C ALA A 591 26.56 8.47 -5.06
N PRO A 592 27.11 9.66 -4.74
CA PRO A 592 26.34 10.63 -4.00
C PRO A 592 25.06 10.85 -4.79
N ARG A 593 23.95 10.98 -4.08
CA ARG A 593 22.66 11.22 -4.70
C ARG A 593 22.79 12.45 -5.62
N SER A 594 22.81 12.23 -6.94
CA SER A 594 23.01 13.31 -7.92
C SER A 594 21.86 14.32 -7.89
N ASP A 595 20.72 13.88 -7.34
CA ASP A 595 19.55 14.67 -6.98
C ASP A 595 19.35 14.79 -5.47
N ALA A 596 20.30 15.31 -4.70
CA ALA A 596 20.09 15.60 -3.27
C ALA A 596 18.77 16.37 -2.93
N CYS A 597 18.00 16.81 -3.93
CA CYS A 597 16.57 17.07 -3.85
C CYS A 597 15.63 15.86 -3.89
N ALA A 598 15.66 14.98 -2.87
CA ALA A 598 14.37 14.68 -2.26
C ALA A 598 13.98 15.90 -1.45
N MET A 599 13.48 16.93 -2.13
CA MET A 599 12.82 17.97 -1.39
C MET A 599 11.55 17.34 -0.84
N VAL A 600 11.37 17.45 0.45
CA VAL A 600 10.04 17.55 1.01
C VAL A 600 9.88 19.05 1.25
N PRO A 601 8.80 19.69 0.77
CA PRO A 601 8.62 21.11 1.06
C PRO A 601 8.63 21.27 2.57
N ARG A 602 9.22 22.37 3.06
CA ARG A 602 9.04 22.69 4.48
C ARG A 602 7.56 22.72 4.80
N VAL A 603 7.18 22.19 5.96
CA VAL A 603 5.78 22.16 6.39
C VAL A 603 5.57 22.96 7.67
N ILE A 604 4.32 23.32 7.93
CA ILE A 604 3.91 23.91 9.20
C ILE A 604 3.76 22.77 10.23
N LEU A 605 4.53 22.86 11.32
CA LEU A 605 4.54 21.93 12.45
C LEU A 605 3.57 22.33 13.58
N GLY A 606 3.16 23.59 13.59
CA GLY A 606 2.32 24.16 14.63
C GLY A 606 2.06 25.63 14.40
N GLN A 607 0.99 26.13 15.01
CA GLN A 607 0.64 27.54 15.03
C GLN A 607 0.26 27.95 16.45
N GLU A 608 0.42 29.23 16.78
CA GLU A 608 -0.14 29.80 18.00
C GLU A 608 -0.26 31.32 17.91
N THR A 609 -1.11 31.91 18.74
CA THR A 609 -1.27 33.36 18.87
C THR A 609 -0.68 33.88 20.18
N PHE A 610 0.26 34.80 20.09
CA PHE A 610 0.96 35.45 21.19
C PHE A 610 0.49 36.90 21.33
N GLY A 611 -0.53 37.10 22.17
CA GLY A 611 -1.18 38.41 22.27
C GLY A 611 -1.86 38.80 20.96
N ALA A 612 -1.34 39.83 20.28
CA ALA A 612 -1.84 40.26 18.98
C ALA A 612 -1.12 39.62 17.78
N THR A 613 -0.01 38.90 18.01
CA THR A 613 0.84 38.36 16.94
C THR A 613 0.67 36.86 16.78
N SER A 614 0.38 36.41 15.57
CA SER A 614 0.33 34.97 15.23
C SER A 614 1.72 34.49 14.80
N GLY A 615 2.07 33.26 15.19
CA GLY A 615 3.32 32.60 14.82
C GLY A 615 3.09 31.20 14.25
N LEU A 616 3.97 30.79 13.36
CA LEU A 616 4.04 29.45 12.77
C LEU A 616 5.38 28.82 13.04
N ARG A 617 5.38 27.57 13.48
CA ARG A 617 6.56 26.72 13.52
C ARG A 617 6.67 25.93 12.24
N LEU A 618 7.85 25.90 11.64
CA LEU A 618 8.13 25.23 10.37
C LEU A 618 9.15 24.10 10.57
N SER A 619 9.15 23.10 9.69
CA SER A 619 10.22 22.08 9.64
C SER A 619 11.57 22.69 9.22
N GLY A 620 12.67 21.95 9.44
CA GLY A 620 14.04 22.44 9.16
C GLY A 620 14.31 22.82 7.69
N ALA A 621 15.33 23.65 7.45
CA ALA A 621 15.85 23.92 6.10
C ALA A 621 16.45 22.66 5.48
N VAL A 622 16.17 22.44 4.20
CA VAL A 622 16.99 21.52 3.40
C VAL A 622 18.16 22.33 2.81
N PRO A 623 19.40 21.87 2.92
CA PRO A 623 20.55 22.53 2.30
C PRO A 623 20.34 22.79 0.80
N ASN A 624 20.84 23.93 0.31
CA ASN A 624 20.75 24.33 -1.11
C ASN A 624 19.31 24.53 -1.65
N THR A 625 18.39 24.92 -0.79
CA THR A 625 17.00 25.22 -1.16
C THR A 625 16.63 26.66 -0.75
N ALA A 626 15.73 27.27 -1.50
CA ALA A 626 15.08 28.52 -1.16
C ALA A 626 13.65 28.21 -0.72
N THR A 627 13.34 28.44 0.55
CA THR A 627 11.96 28.30 1.02
C THR A 627 11.30 29.66 1.11
N TYR A 628 10.08 29.75 0.59
CA TYR A 628 9.19 30.88 0.67
C TYR A 628 7.94 30.52 1.47
N PHE A 629 7.45 31.49 2.21
CA PHE A 629 6.13 31.51 2.78
C PHE A 629 5.23 32.36 1.88
N VAL A 630 4.21 31.75 1.29
CA VAL A 630 3.25 32.46 0.44
C VAL A 630 1.87 32.45 1.09
N ALA A 631 1.15 33.56 0.97
CA ALA A 631 -0.19 33.70 1.52
C ALA A 631 -1.13 34.44 0.56
N SER A 632 -2.40 34.06 0.64
CA SER A 632 -3.49 34.57 -0.19
C SER A 632 -4.73 34.89 0.63
N SER A 633 -5.53 35.84 0.18
CA SER A 633 -6.89 36.06 0.68
C SER A 633 -7.87 34.98 0.19
N SER A 634 -7.47 34.17 -0.79
CA SER A 634 -8.26 33.15 -1.46
C SER A 634 -7.64 31.76 -1.37
N ASN A 635 -8.47 30.71 -1.35
CA ASN A 635 -8.00 29.32 -1.38
C ASN A 635 -7.95 28.72 -2.79
N LEU A 636 -8.21 29.53 -3.81
CA LEU A 636 -8.16 29.06 -5.20
C LEU A 636 -6.74 28.66 -5.55
N THR A 637 -6.61 27.55 -6.29
CA THR A 637 -5.32 27.01 -6.70
C THR A 637 -5.00 27.34 -8.14
N ASP A 638 -3.74 27.65 -8.46
CA ASP A 638 -3.25 27.51 -9.82
C ASP A 638 -3.31 26.02 -10.19
N GLY A 639 -3.48 25.64 -11.45
CA GLY A 639 -3.67 24.22 -11.84
C GLY A 639 -2.52 23.25 -11.46
N ARG A 640 -1.52 23.71 -10.71
CA ARG A 640 -0.39 22.96 -10.16
C ARG A 640 -0.50 22.79 -8.62
N GLY A 641 -1.59 23.21 -7.99
CA GLY A 641 -1.83 23.07 -6.55
C GLY A 641 -1.22 24.18 -5.69
N GLY A 642 -0.63 25.21 -6.31
CA GLY A 642 -0.17 26.41 -5.61
C GLY A 642 -1.32 27.39 -5.41
N LEU A 643 -1.18 28.38 -4.52
CA LEU A 643 -2.16 29.47 -4.43
C LEU A 643 -2.23 30.25 -5.76
N ALA A 644 -3.43 30.41 -6.33
CA ALA A 644 -3.67 31.08 -7.61
C ALA A 644 -3.28 32.57 -7.59
N THR A 645 -3.44 33.19 -6.42
CA THR A 645 -3.04 34.57 -6.14
C THR A 645 -2.21 34.60 -4.88
N ILE A 646 -1.16 35.42 -4.86
CA ILE A 646 -0.30 35.64 -3.70
C ILE A 646 -0.36 37.14 -3.38
N ASP A 647 -1.45 37.55 -2.73
CA ASP A 647 -1.80 38.95 -2.46
C ASP A 647 -1.63 39.36 -1.00
N VAL A 648 -1.29 38.41 -0.10
CA VAL A 648 -1.15 38.67 1.34
C VAL A 648 0.31 38.66 1.80
N ALA A 649 1.11 37.67 1.40
CA ALA A 649 2.52 37.58 1.78
C ALA A 649 3.32 36.72 0.80
N ASN A 650 4.59 37.05 0.57
CA ASN A 650 5.52 36.26 -0.23
C ASN A 650 6.95 36.44 0.33
N GLU A 651 7.24 35.74 1.42
CA GLU A 651 8.41 35.98 2.24
C GLU A 651 9.44 34.87 2.08
N ALA A 652 10.71 35.22 1.86
CA ALA A 652 11.80 34.24 1.89
C ALA A 652 12.13 33.88 3.35
N LEU A 653 12.14 32.58 3.65
CA LEU A 653 12.31 32.08 5.02
C LEU A 653 13.78 31.79 5.38
N GLY A 654 14.67 31.57 4.42
CA GLY A 654 16.05 31.19 4.68
C GLY A 654 16.15 30.02 5.67
N ASP A 655 17.00 30.13 6.69
CA ASP A 655 17.14 29.13 7.75
C ASP A 655 16.13 29.28 8.90
N ALA A 656 15.22 30.26 8.81
CA ALA A 656 14.25 30.52 9.86
C ALA A 656 13.33 29.31 10.07
N LYS A 657 13.25 28.89 11.33
CA LYS A 657 12.46 27.75 11.81
C LYS A 657 11.06 28.16 12.27
N THR A 658 10.83 29.46 12.40
CA THR A 658 9.59 30.08 12.87
C THR A 658 9.32 31.35 12.07
N TYR A 659 8.04 31.66 11.83
CA TYR A 659 7.60 32.87 11.16
C TYR A 659 6.50 33.57 11.97
N PHE A 660 6.60 34.89 12.15
CA PHE A 660 5.61 35.72 12.86
C PHE A 660 4.97 36.73 11.92
N PHE A 661 3.65 36.85 11.97
CA PHE A 661 2.90 37.70 11.04
C PHE A 661 2.96 39.19 11.39
N GLY A 662 3.22 40.03 10.39
CA GLY A 662 3.22 41.51 10.48
C GLY A 662 1.91 42.19 10.07
N ASN A 663 0.84 41.44 9.84
CA ASN A 663 -0.33 41.89 9.07
C ASN A 663 -1.44 42.58 9.89
N GLY A 664 -1.09 43.35 10.93
CA GLY A 664 -2.02 44.22 11.64
C GLY A 664 -3.23 43.47 12.20
N ALA A 665 -4.44 43.97 11.91
CA ALA A 665 -5.69 43.39 12.41
C ALA A 665 -5.89 41.94 11.95
N PRO A 666 -6.48 41.05 12.78
CA PRO A 666 -6.70 39.66 12.43
C PRO A 666 -7.51 39.49 11.13
N GLN A 667 -7.00 38.71 10.20
CA GLN A 667 -7.65 38.41 8.92
C GLN A 667 -7.52 36.93 8.56
N LYS A 668 -8.55 36.40 7.89
CA LYS A 668 -8.51 35.03 7.37
C LYS A 668 -7.69 34.99 6.09
N ILE A 669 -6.72 34.08 6.05
CA ILE A 669 -5.80 33.90 4.93
C ILE A 669 -5.59 32.42 4.66
N TYR A 670 -5.07 32.12 3.49
CA TYR A 670 -4.65 30.78 3.08
C TYR A 670 -3.15 30.82 2.85
N VAL A 671 -2.42 29.95 3.53
CA VAL A 671 -0.96 29.95 3.53
C VAL A 671 -0.43 28.66 2.93
N GLN A 672 0.74 28.77 2.31
CA GLN A 672 1.46 27.65 1.76
C GLN A 672 2.95 27.90 1.90
N VAL A 673 3.70 26.88 2.28
CA VAL A 673 5.15 26.94 2.25
C VAL A 673 5.61 26.36 0.92
N VAL A 674 6.47 27.08 0.22
CA VAL A 674 6.98 26.75 -1.09
C VAL A 674 8.48 26.53 -0.96
N THR A 675 9.01 25.42 -1.42
CA THR A 675 10.46 25.18 -1.42
C THR A 675 10.93 25.04 -2.86
N ASP A 676 11.81 25.94 -3.28
CA ASP A 676 12.45 25.94 -4.58
C ASP A 676 13.90 25.44 -4.48
N GLY A 677 14.39 24.76 -5.51
CA GLY A 677 15.81 24.49 -5.71
C GLY A 677 16.06 23.24 -6.54
N CYS A 678 17.33 22.82 -6.60
CA CYS A 678 17.89 21.88 -7.59
C CYS A 678 17.52 22.20 -9.04
N VAL A 679 18.51 22.73 -9.75
CA VAL A 679 18.42 22.93 -11.19
C VAL A 679 18.60 21.59 -11.91
N ARG A 680 17.54 21.08 -12.53
CA ARG A 680 17.61 19.92 -13.44
C ARG A 680 17.37 20.37 -14.87
N GLY A 681 18.31 20.09 -15.76
CA GLY A 681 18.20 20.52 -17.16
C GLY A 681 18.05 22.05 -17.32
N GLY A 682 18.57 22.83 -16.38
CA GLY A 682 18.42 24.29 -16.36
C GLY A 682 17.18 24.84 -15.62
N VAL A 683 16.31 23.98 -15.08
CA VAL A 683 15.07 24.40 -14.39
C VAL A 683 15.11 24.03 -12.91
N ALA A 684 14.96 25.02 -12.02
CA ALA A 684 14.80 24.80 -10.59
C ALA A 684 13.45 24.12 -10.29
N GLN A 685 13.45 23.07 -9.47
CA GLN A 685 12.23 22.39 -9.06
C GLN A 685 11.54 23.16 -7.93
N ARG A 686 10.20 23.16 -7.93
CA ARG A 686 9.36 23.84 -6.94
C ARG A 686 8.46 22.82 -6.24
N MET A 687 8.37 22.94 -4.93
CA MET A 687 7.66 22.02 -4.05
C MET A 687 6.67 22.80 -3.20
N LEU A 688 5.47 22.27 -3.03
CA LEU A 688 4.35 22.97 -2.40
C LEU A 688 3.84 22.19 -1.19
N ALA A 689 3.87 22.81 -0.02
CA ALA A 689 3.21 22.27 1.17
C ALA A 689 1.66 22.33 1.01
N PRO A 690 0.90 21.60 1.85
CA PRO A 690 -0.55 21.77 1.91
C PRO A 690 -0.96 23.22 2.19
N ILE A 691 -2.03 23.68 1.54
CA ILE A 691 -2.64 24.98 1.83
C ILE A 691 -3.34 24.89 3.19
N THR A 692 -2.98 25.80 4.09
CA THR A 692 -3.58 25.88 5.43
C THR A 692 -4.38 27.16 5.56
N ALA A 693 -5.65 27.05 5.96
CA ALA A 693 -6.46 28.22 6.28
C ALA A 693 -6.15 28.69 7.70
N LEU A 694 -5.82 29.97 7.87
CA LEU A 694 -5.44 30.56 9.15
C LEU A 694 -6.18 31.89 9.37
N THR A 695 -6.33 32.28 10.62
CA THR A 695 -6.67 33.67 10.98
C THR A 695 -5.45 34.27 11.66
N VAL A 696 -4.85 35.29 11.06
CA VAL A 696 -3.56 35.83 11.51
C VAL A 696 -3.62 37.35 11.66
N GLY A 697 -2.89 37.86 12.64
CA GLY A 697 -2.63 39.28 12.87
C GLY A 697 -1.27 39.45 13.54
N GLY A 698 -0.79 40.69 13.66
CA GLY A 698 0.44 40.98 14.41
C GLY A 698 1.32 42.07 13.85
N ASN A 699 2.45 42.28 14.53
CA ASN A 699 3.49 43.25 14.19
C ASN A 699 4.81 42.59 13.73
N GLY A 700 4.80 41.27 13.50
CA GLY A 700 5.96 40.50 13.03
C GLY A 700 7.02 40.23 14.11
N GLN A 701 6.78 40.63 15.35
CA GLN A 701 7.75 40.44 16.43
C GLN A 701 7.52 39.10 17.14
N ALA A 702 8.61 38.35 17.31
CA ALA A 702 8.63 37.18 18.17
C ALA A 702 8.35 37.58 19.63
N PRO A 703 7.60 36.78 20.40
CA PRO A 703 7.47 36.99 21.83
C PRO A 703 8.81 36.72 22.53
N ALA A 704 9.01 37.32 23.71
CA ALA A 704 10.20 37.08 24.52
C ALA A 704 10.15 35.68 25.15
N GLY A 705 11.30 34.98 25.15
CA GLY A 705 11.46 33.68 25.80
C GLY A 705 11.07 32.48 24.93
N PRO A 706 11.03 31.26 25.50
CA PRO A 706 10.66 30.07 24.77
C PRO A 706 9.20 30.11 24.30
N THR A 707 8.91 29.50 23.16
CA THR A 707 7.57 29.45 22.57
C THR A 707 7.15 28.01 22.30
N LEU A 708 5.87 27.75 22.52
CA LEU A 708 5.22 26.47 22.28
C LEU A 708 4.09 26.68 21.26
N PHE A 709 4.10 25.83 20.25
CA PHE A 709 3.15 25.80 19.15
C PHE A 709 2.37 24.50 19.17
N VAL A 710 1.13 24.55 18.73
CA VAL A 710 0.25 23.39 18.70
C VAL A 710 -0.29 23.16 17.29
N GLN A 711 -0.40 21.89 16.93
CA GLN A 711 -1.18 21.46 15.79
C GLN A 711 -2.12 20.35 16.24
N VAL A 712 -3.41 20.57 16.04
CA VAL A 712 -4.42 19.55 16.29
C VAL A 712 -4.85 18.97 14.95
N GLY A 713 -4.83 17.64 14.83
CA GLY A 713 -5.31 16.96 13.63
C GLY A 713 -6.25 15.81 13.96
N ALA A 714 -7.21 15.57 13.06
CA ALA A 714 -8.23 14.55 13.23
C ALA A 714 -8.93 14.20 11.90
N PRO A 715 -9.34 12.95 11.72
CA PRO A 715 -10.76 12.60 11.67
C PRO A 715 -11.28 12.37 13.10
N ALA A 716 -12.56 12.70 13.33
CA ALA A 716 -13.21 12.69 14.66
C ALA A 716 -13.11 11.36 15.45
N SER A 717 -12.70 10.27 14.80
CA SER A 717 -12.51 8.95 15.41
C SER A 717 -11.19 8.78 16.16
N ASN A 718 -10.14 9.54 15.85
CA ASN A 718 -8.85 9.47 16.54
C ASN A 718 -8.12 10.83 16.53
N PRO A 719 -8.45 11.72 17.48
CA PRO A 719 -7.81 13.02 17.59
C PRO A 719 -6.36 12.88 18.07
N TRP A 720 -5.47 13.66 17.46
CA TRP A 720 -4.07 13.76 17.87
C TRP A 720 -3.68 15.22 18.03
N VAL A 721 -2.68 15.46 18.88
CA VAL A 721 -2.07 16.77 19.06
C VAL A 721 -0.57 16.65 18.88
N ALA A 722 -0.01 17.55 18.08
CA ALA A 722 1.42 17.74 17.94
C ALA A 722 1.84 19.05 18.61
N LEU A 723 2.92 18.97 19.37
CA LEU A 723 3.53 20.09 20.08
C LEU A 723 4.91 20.32 19.50
N SER A 724 5.18 21.55 19.09
CA SER A 724 6.50 21.96 18.60
C SER A 724 6.94 23.24 19.30
N TRP A 725 8.24 23.49 19.39
CA TRP A 725 8.74 24.60 20.19
C TRP A 725 9.95 25.29 19.59
N GLU A 726 10.24 26.47 20.11
CA GLU A 726 11.46 27.22 19.85
C GLU A 726 12.01 27.79 21.16
N VAL A 727 13.32 27.66 21.34
CA VAL A 727 14.04 28.24 22.47
C VAL A 727 15.04 29.24 21.91
N PRO A 728 14.81 30.55 22.06
CA PRO A 728 15.73 31.57 21.53
C PRO A 728 17.11 31.44 22.15
N ALA A 729 18.17 31.65 21.37
CA ALA A 729 19.56 31.57 21.84
C ALA A 729 19.83 32.50 23.04
N ALA A 730 19.19 33.67 23.09
CA ALA A 730 19.29 34.60 24.21
C ALA A 730 18.69 34.07 25.53
N SER A 731 17.88 33.03 25.48
CA SER A 731 17.23 32.39 26.66
C SER A 731 18.08 31.27 27.26
N VAL A 732 19.30 31.04 26.75
CA VAL A 732 20.08 29.84 27.00
C VAL A 732 21.55 30.15 27.27
N THR A 733 22.10 29.62 28.37
CA THR A 733 23.55 29.35 28.49
C THR A 733 23.83 27.87 28.21
N ALA A 734 25.06 27.53 27.78
CA ALA A 734 25.43 26.16 27.46
C ALA A 734 25.05 25.18 28.60
N GLY A 735 24.31 24.10 28.29
CA GLY A 735 23.89 23.08 29.26
C GLY A 735 22.47 23.22 29.84
N TYR A 736 21.54 23.90 29.16
CA TYR A 736 20.14 23.99 29.59
C TYR A 736 19.37 22.66 29.54
N ALA A 737 18.37 22.51 30.41
CA ALA A 737 17.39 21.42 30.37
C ALA A 737 16.01 21.97 29.99
N ALA A 738 15.34 21.36 29.02
CA ALA A 738 13.98 21.71 28.64
C ALA A 738 13.00 20.61 29.05
N TYR A 739 11.86 21.00 29.61
CA TYR A 739 10.81 20.12 30.10
C TYR A 739 9.48 20.51 29.48
N LEU A 740 8.78 19.55 28.90
CA LEU A 740 7.40 19.72 28.51
C LEU A 740 6.49 19.26 29.66
N ASN A 741 5.71 20.20 30.18
CA ASN A 741 4.71 19.93 31.20
C ASN A 741 3.33 19.89 30.55
N ILE A 742 2.56 18.86 30.88
CA ILE A 742 1.14 18.74 30.54
C ILE A 742 0.37 18.59 31.84
N SER A 743 -0.69 19.37 32.01
CA SER A 743 -1.53 19.37 33.20
C SER A 743 -2.99 19.57 32.84
N THR A 744 -3.91 19.06 33.67
CA THR A 744 -5.32 19.43 33.60
C THR A 744 -5.59 20.82 34.21
N ASP A 745 -4.64 21.34 34.98
CA ASP A 745 -4.66 22.66 35.60
C ASP A 745 -3.87 23.68 34.75
N PRO A 746 -4.52 24.73 34.20
CA PRO A 746 -3.85 25.73 33.38
C PRO A 746 -2.83 26.59 34.15
N THR A 747 -2.86 26.57 35.49
CA THR A 747 -1.87 27.28 36.33
C THR A 747 -0.61 26.44 36.56
N PHE A 748 -0.68 25.14 36.28
CA PHE A 748 0.38 24.16 36.58
C PHE A 748 0.83 24.21 38.05
N ALA A 749 -0.11 24.44 38.98
CA ALA A 749 0.16 24.31 40.41
C ALA A 749 0.48 22.84 40.75
N THR A 750 -0.12 21.92 40.00
CA THR A 750 0.26 20.50 39.96
C THR A 750 0.49 20.06 38.52
N ILE A 751 1.44 19.14 38.32
CA ILE A 751 1.69 18.49 37.04
C ILE A 751 1.18 17.06 37.18
N ASP A 752 -0.08 16.85 36.80
CA ASP A 752 -0.85 15.64 37.03
C ASP A 752 -0.94 14.72 35.80
N VAL A 753 -0.64 15.26 34.61
CA VAL A 753 -0.65 14.49 33.36
C VAL A 753 0.76 14.03 32.98
N HIS A 754 1.69 14.95 32.67
CA HIS A 754 3.04 14.59 32.22
C HIS A 754 4.11 15.65 32.50
N ASN A 755 5.34 15.20 32.77
CA ASN A 755 6.56 16.00 32.83
C ASN A 755 7.69 15.24 32.11
N GLU A 756 8.04 15.67 30.89
CA GLU A 756 9.01 14.97 30.03
C GLU A 756 10.20 15.87 29.68
N VAL A 757 11.42 15.34 29.76
CA VAL A 757 12.62 16.03 29.28
C VAL A 757 12.63 16.02 27.76
N VAL A 758 12.67 17.20 27.14
CA VAL A 758 12.60 17.40 25.70
C VAL A 758 13.90 17.99 25.17
N THR A 759 14.95 17.18 25.09
CA THR A 759 16.25 17.59 24.54
C THR A 759 16.33 17.26 23.06
N GLY A 760 16.55 18.28 22.22
CA GLY A 760 16.95 18.11 20.81
C GLY A 760 15.88 17.59 19.85
N LYS A 761 14.64 17.36 20.29
CA LYS A 761 13.49 17.10 19.40
C LYS A 761 12.78 18.43 19.15
N ASP A 762 12.27 18.68 17.95
CA ASP A 762 11.50 19.90 17.65
C ASP A 762 9.97 19.66 17.66
N LEU A 763 9.54 18.40 17.83
CA LEU A 763 8.14 17.96 17.74
C LEU A 763 7.85 16.76 18.65
N LEU A 764 6.71 16.78 19.34
CA LEU A 764 6.13 15.65 20.07
C LEU A 764 4.68 15.44 19.63
N VAL A 765 4.33 14.23 19.19
CA VAL A 765 2.95 13.85 18.83
C VAL A 765 2.36 12.97 19.93
N ARG A 766 1.14 13.28 20.37
CA ARG A 766 0.41 12.52 21.38
C ARG A 766 -0.98 12.12 20.86
N ASP A 767 -1.25 10.83 20.95
CA ASP A 767 -2.56 10.22 20.69
C ASP A 767 -3.27 9.95 22.03
N GLY A 768 -4.62 9.96 22.03
CA GLY A 768 -5.38 9.42 23.15
C GLY A 768 -5.62 10.31 24.39
N LEU A 769 -5.46 11.64 24.29
CA LEU A 769 -5.83 12.60 25.36
C LEU A 769 -7.36 12.79 25.54
N LYS A 770 -8.16 11.78 25.17
CA LYS A 770 -9.61 11.88 24.97
C LYS A 770 -10.39 12.00 26.29
N GLY A 771 -11.29 12.97 26.33
CA GLY A 771 -12.19 13.27 27.44
C GLY A 771 -11.62 14.22 28.51
N VAL A 772 -10.41 14.76 28.34
CA VAL A 772 -9.73 15.56 29.39
C VAL A 772 -9.13 16.83 28.79
N LYS A 773 -9.75 17.97 29.11
CA LYS A 773 -9.21 19.28 28.75
C LYS A 773 -7.85 19.47 29.41
N SER A 774 -6.80 19.48 28.59
CA SER A 774 -5.41 19.54 29.05
C SER A 774 -4.69 20.78 28.52
N TYR A 775 -3.63 21.17 29.22
CA TYR A 775 -2.81 22.34 28.96
C TYR A 775 -1.35 21.93 28.89
N ALA A 776 -0.58 22.52 27.98
CA ALA A 776 0.86 22.29 27.90
C ALA A 776 1.67 23.58 27.99
N ARG A 777 2.87 23.48 28.58
CA ARG A 777 3.88 24.53 28.56
C ARG A 777 5.28 23.92 28.49
N LEU A 778 6.19 24.63 27.82
CA LEU A 778 7.62 24.36 27.86
C LEU A 778 8.25 25.12 29.03
N VAL A 779 9.16 24.45 29.73
CA VAL A 779 9.97 25.01 30.80
C VAL A 779 11.44 24.82 30.44
N VAL A 780 12.19 25.91 30.33
CA VAL A 780 13.62 25.90 30.07
C VAL A 780 14.34 26.29 31.34
N ASP A 781 15.14 25.38 31.88
CA ASP A 781 15.96 25.60 33.08
C ASP A 781 17.42 25.76 32.67
N SER A 782 18.02 26.91 33.02
CA SER A 782 19.42 27.22 32.78
C SER A 782 20.04 27.69 34.09
N ASN A 783 20.86 26.83 34.71
CA ASN A 783 21.55 27.09 35.97
C ASN A 783 20.62 27.55 37.11
N GLY A 784 19.43 26.95 37.24
CA GLY A 784 18.46 27.26 38.30
C GLY A 784 17.55 28.45 37.98
N THR A 785 17.72 29.11 36.83
CA THR A 785 16.79 30.11 36.32
C THR A 785 15.83 29.44 35.33
N ARG A 786 14.52 29.54 35.59
CA ARG A 786 13.48 28.95 34.74
C ARG A 786 12.80 30.00 33.87
N ALA A 787 12.78 29.76 32.57
CA ALA A 787 11.94 30.44 31.60
C ALA A 787 10.76 29.55 31.21
N TYR A 788 9.59 30.16 31.03
CA TYR A 788 8.35 29.47 30.70
C TYR A 788 7.84 29.94 29.35
N SER A 789 7.30 29.03 28.55
CA SER A 789 6.58 29.41 27.35
C SER A 789 5.17 29.89 27.65
N ASN A 790 4.45 30.30 26.61
CA ASN A 790 2.99 30.34 26.60
C ASN A 790 2.40 28.97 27.01
N VAL A 791 1.16 29.04 27.53
CA VAL A 791 0.34 27.86 27.80
C VAL A 791 -0.56 27.62 26.60
N VAL A 792 -0.48 26.44 25.99
CA VAL A 792 -1.37 26.02 24.90
C VAL A 792 -2.46 25.10 25.43
N THR A 793 -3.67 25.22 24.87
CA THR A 793 -4.80 24.33 25.18
C THR A 793 -4.81 23.17 24.18
N LEU A 794 -4.81 21.93 24.67
CA LEU A 794 -4.75 20.73 23.80
C LEU A 794 -6.15 20.22 23.36
N GLY A 795 -7.21 20.77 23.94
CA GLY A 795 -8.58 20.30 23.74
C GLY A 795 -8.98 19.17 24.69
N PRO A 796 -10.27 18.79 24.73
CA PRO A 796 -10.77 17.64 25.47
C PRO A 796 -10.54 16.31 24.75
#